data_AF-A0A8C7MI08-F1
#
_entry.id   AF-A0A8C7MI08-F1
#
_cell.length_a   1.000
_cell.length_b   1.000
_cell.length_c   1.000
_cell.angle_alpha   90.00
_cell.angle_beta   90.00
_cell.angle_gamma   90.00
#
_symmetry.space_group_name_H-M   'P 1'
#
loop_
_entity.id
_entity.type
_entity.pdbx_description
1 polymer ?
#
loop_
_entity_poly.entity_id
_entity_poly.type
_entity_poly.pdbx_seq_one_letter_code
_entity_poly.pdbx_strand_id
1 'polypeptide(L)'
;MNVIDHPAHGSIIYHPSILPLHRGASAINWTLIQGDKKAGFSIFWADDGLDTGPILLQRECPVEPNDTVDSLYNRFLFPEGIKAMVESVQLIADGKATRVPQTEEGASYEGIQKKSNSKVNFAQPAEAIHNWIRGHDKVPGAWTVIDGQTVTLYGSSMLGSSVPAGQPLEIEGASQAGVVTKNGLVLYGSDSKALMVKNLQYEDGKMISAAKYFSSGDTARVELTDDEKKIAEEIRDIWKGILSNVAAIEETTDFFKSGAASMDVVRLVEEIKQKCAGLQLQNEDVYMATTFQDFIQMFVRRLRGEDQEEEMVIDYATKDVNNMTVKMPWQCFINGKFEDAENGKTADTINPADGSVICKVAYASVGDVDRAVAAAKEAFEVGPWGRMNPRDREAWRRSELATIESIDSGAVYTLALKTHVGMSIQTFRYFAGWCDKIQGKTIPINQARPNRNLTFTKKEPLGVCAIVIPWNYPLMMLAWKSAACLAAGNTLVLKPAQVRTHTPAQVTTDSVIDFIPAGGMVGQRMSDHPDIRKLGFTGSTPIGKQIMKSCALSNLKKVSLELGGKSPLIIFSDCDMDKAVRMGMSSVFFNKGENCIAAGRLFVEESIHDEYIRRVVEEIKKMKVGDPLHRSTDHGPQNHKAHMDKLVEYCEVGVKEGATLVYGGKQVDRPGFFMEPTLFTDVEDHMFIAKEESFGPIMVVSKFKDGDIDGVLSRANDTEFGLASGVFTRDINKAMYVSERLDAGTVFVNTYNKTDVASPFGGFKQSGFGKDLGEDALNEYLRTKAVTVEY
;
A
#
# COMPACT_ATOMS: atom_id res chain seq x y z
N MET A 1 28.19 -18.44 47.41
CA MET A 1 27.62 -17.23 48.04
C MET A 1 28.46 -15.97 47.85
N ASN A 2 29.79 -16.05 47.70
CA ASN A 2 30.59 -14.85 47.36
C ASN A 2 30.27 -14.21 46.00
N VAL A 3 29.49 -14.83 45.12
CA VAL A 3 29.33 -14.42 43.71
C VAL A 3 28.42 -13.20 43.53
N ILE A 4 27.36 -13.04 44.35
CA ILE A 4 26.39 -11.94 44.22
C ILE A 4 26.97 -10.63 44.77
N ASP A 5 27.81 -10.72 45.81
CA ASP A 5 28.47 -9.58 46.45
C ASP A 5 29.88 -9.29 45.91
N HIS A 6 30.40 -10.11 44.99
CA HIS A 6 31.73 -9.89 44.39
C HIS A 6 31.78 -8.69 43.43
N PRO A 7 30.80 -8.46 42.54
CA PRO A 7 30.78 -7.28 41.72
C PRO A 7 30.63 -6.05 42.61
N ALA A 8 31.52 -5.06 42.45
CA ALA A 8 31.51 -3.83 43.27
C ALA A 8 30.17 -3.07 43.22
N HIS A 9 29.40 -3.24 42.15
CA HIS A 9 28.09 -2.64 41.96
C HIS A 9 26.92 -3.61 42.17
N GLY A 10 27.17 -4.85 42.62
CA GLY A 10 26.17 -5.91 42.77
C GLY A 10 25.69 -6.51 41.44
N SER A 11 24.92 -7.60 41.53
CA SER A 11 24.26 -8.23 40.38
C SER A 11 22.78 -7.85 40.28
N ILE A 12 22.30 -7.69 39.06
CA ILE A 12 20.86 -7.51 38.74
C ILE A 12 20.37 -8.70 37.91
N ILE A 13 19.08 -9.01 38.04
CA ILE A 13 18.41 -10.12 37.37
C ILE A 13 17.24 -9.56 36.57
N TYR A 14 17.06 -10.08 35.35
CA TYR A 14 15.87 -9.87 34.54
C TYR A 14 14.91 -11.05 34.73
N HIS A 15 13.66 -10.80 35.10
CA HIS A 15 12.61 -11.80 35.19
C HIS A 15 11.41 -11.41 34.31
N PRO A 16 10.92 -12.30 33.43
CA PRO A 16 9.88 -11.98 32.46
C PRO A 16 8.46 -12.09 33.06
N SER A 17 8.27 -11.48 34.23
CA SER A 17 6.96 -11.22 34.85
C SER A 17 7.00 -9.91 35.64
N ILE A 18 5.80 -9.39 35.93
CA ILE A 18 5.59 -8.27 36.85
C ILE A 18 5.63 -8.82 38.27
N LEU A 19 6.84 -8.91 38.85
CA LEU A 19 7.03 -9.39 40.20
C LEU A 19 6.22 -8.54 41.21
N PRO A 20 5.59 -9.17 42.22
CA PRO A 20 5.87 -10.53 42.68
C PRO A 20 5.04 -11.65 42.02
N LEU A 21 4.19 -11.37 41.03
CA LEU A 21 3.36 -12.37 40.35
C LEU A 21 4.20 -13.32 39.49
N HIS A 22 3.78 -14.58 39.40
CA HIS A 22 4.38 -15.64 38.58
C HIS A 22 5.91 -15.77 38.71
N ARG A 23 6.38 -16.36 39.80
CA ARG A 23 7.81 -16.61 40.05
C ARG A 23 8.27 -17.92 39.41
N GLY A 24 9.55 -18.00 39.05
CA GLY A 24 10.15 -19.22 38.50
C GLY A 24 10.13 -19.35 36.97
N ALA A 25 10.54 -20.52 36.49
CA ALA A 25 11.09 -20.72 35.14
C ALA A 25 10.09 -20.59 33.97
N SER A 26 8.77 -20.54 34.23
CA SER A 26 7.73 -20.46 33.18
C SER A 26 6.78 -19.28 33.39
N ALA A 27 7.28 -18.19 33.97
CA ALA A 27 6.49 -17.02 34.34
C ALA A 27 5.66 -16.42 33.18
N ILE A 28 6.22 -16.41 31.96
CA ILE A 28 5.51 -15.93 30.75
C ILE A 28 4.30 -16.84 30.45
N ASN A 29 4.50 -18.16 30.49
CA ASN A 29 3.43 -19.13 30.28
C ASN A 29 2.32 -18.90 31.30
N TRP A 30 2.68 -18.73 32.57
CA TRP A 30 1.71 -18.57 33.65
C TRP A 30 0.91 -17.27 33.57
N THR A 31 1.54 -16.18 33.13
CA THR A 31 0.85 -14.91 32.81
C THR A 31 -0.27 -15.15 31.78
N LEU A 32 -0.02 -15.94 30.74
CA LEU A 32 -1.01 -16.25 29.71
C LEU A 32 -2.05 -17.29 30.15
N ILE A 33 -1.60 -18.32 30.88
CA ILE A 33 -2.44 -19.42 31.40
C ILE A 33 -3.48 -18.88 32.38
N GLN A 34 -3.09 -17.96 33.27
CA GLN A 34 -3.98 -17.33 34.24
C GLN A 34 -4.88 -16.25 33.61
N GLY A 35 -4.63 -15.89 32.34
CA GLY A 35 -5.47 -14.96 31.60
C GLY A 35 -5.27 -13.51 32.00
N ASP A 36 -4.09 -13.19 32.53
CA ASP A 36 -3.73 -11.84 32.96
C ASP A 36 -3.92 -10.84 31.84
N LYS A 37 -4.38 -9.63 32.20
CA LYS A 37 -4.61 -8.54 31.23
C LYS A 37 -3.36 -7.69 31.03
N LYS A 38 -2.36 -7.85 31.89
CA LYS A 38 -1.08 -7.17 31.83
C LYS A 38 0.04 -8.18 31.96
N ALA A 39 1.06 -8.01 31.14
CA ALA A 39 2.31 -8.75 31.21
C ALA A 39 3.46 -7.76 31.28
N GLY A 40 4.63 -8.23 31.64
CA GLY A 40 5.79 -7.37 31.74
C GLY A 40 7.00 -8.10 32.23
N PHE A 41 8.01 -7.34 32.58
CA PHE A 41 9.22 -7.86 33.18
C PHE A 41 9.68 -6.97 34.33
N SER A 42 10.47 -7.56 35.21
CA SER A 42 11.07 -6.90 36.36
C SER A 42 12.58 -7.08 36.28
N ILE A 43 13.31 -5.98 36.46
CA ILE A 43 14.73 -5.97 36.73
C ILE A 43 14.89 -5.69 38.22
N PHE A 44 15.55 -6.60 38.93
CA PHE A 44 15.67 -6.53 40.38
C PHE A 44 17.09 -6.88 40.81
N TRP A 45 17.46 -6.47 42.00
CA TRP A 45 18.76 -6.79 42.59
C TRP A 45 18.78 -8.24 43.04
N ALA A 46 19.85 -8.97 42.73
CA ALA A 46 20.00 -10.33 43.23
C ALA A 46 20.13 -10.33 44.76
N ASP A 47 19.48 -11.30 45.41
CA ASP A 47 19.64 -11.64 46.83
C ASP A 47 19.72 -13.17 46.99
N ASP A 48 19.70 -13.66 48.23
CA ASP A 48 19.83 -15.09 48.52
C ASP A 48 18.60 -15.93 48.11
N GLY A 49 17.48 -15.30 47.72
CA GLY A 49 16.27 -15.98 47.32
C GLY A 49 16.02 -15.97 45.81
N LEU A 50 15.14 -16.86 45.35
CA LEU A 50 14.75 -16.98 43.96
C LEU A 50 13.64 -15.96 43.65
N ASP A 51 13.97 -14.96 42.83
CA ASP A 51 13.08 -13.87 42.41
C ASP A 51 12.57 -12.95 43.54
N THR A 52 13.32 -12.83 44.65
CA THR A 52 12.88 -12.10 45.87
C THR A 52 13.51 -10.73 46.07
N GLY A 53 14.67 -10.46 45.46
CA GLY A 53 15.41 -9.22 45.75
C GLY A 53 14.72 -7.94 45.27
N PRO A 54 15.11 -6.77 45.80
CA PRO A 54 14.37 -5.52 45.58
C PRO A 54 14.32 -5.13 44.10
N ILE A 55 13.17 -4.65 43.62
CA ILE A 55 12.96 -4.20 42.25
C ILE A 55 13.77 -2.91 41.99
N LEU A 56 14.50 -2.91 40.89
CA LEU A 56 15.18 -1.75 40.33
C LEU A 56 14.26 -1.05 39.34
N LEU A 57 13.70 -1.80 38.40
CA LEU A 57 12.91 -1.27 37.29
C LEU A 57 11.86 -2.30 36.86
N GLN A 58 10.68 -1.82 36.49
CA GLN A 58 9.62 -2.65 35.93
C GLN A 58 9.02 -1.98 34.70
N ARG A 59 8.61 -2.79 33.72
CA ARG A 59 7.87 -2.34 32.54
C ARG A 59 6.72 -3.30 32.28
N GLU A 60 5.57 -2.76 31.93
CA GLU A 60 4.35 -3.51 31.64
C GLU A 60 3.80 -3.20 30.24
N CYS A 61 3.04 -4.15 29.71
CA CYS A 61 2.28 -4.03 28.48
C CYS A 61 0.92 -4.74 28.63
N PRO A 62 -0.11 -4.35 27.87
CA PRO A 62 -1.36 -5.11 27.82
C PRO A 62 -1.12 -6.47 27.17
N VAL A 63 -1.78 -7.52 27.67
CA VAL A 63 -1.85 -8.84 27.02
C VAL A 63 -3.01 -8.83 26.03
N GLU A 64 -2.70 -9.08 24.76
CA GLU A 64 -3.71 -9.15 23.70
C GLU A 64 -4.48 -10.48 23.76
N PRO A 65 -5.74 -10.53 23.28
CA PRO A 65 -6.59 -11.71 23.41
C PRO A 65 -5.97 -13.00 22.84
N ASN A 66 -5.15 -12.90 21.80
CA ASN A 66 -4.50 -14.03 21.14
C ASN A 66 -2.97 -14.00 21.28
N ASP A 67 -2.44 -13.23 22.23
CA ASP A 67 -1.01 -13.32 22.55
C ASP A 67 -0.66 -14.75 22.97
N THR A 68 0.37 -15.27 22.33
CA THR A 68 1.11 -16.47 22.69
C THR A 68 2.40 -16.11 23.44
N VAL A 69 3.04 -17.11 24.08
CA VAL A 69 4.35 -16.95 24.74
C VAL A 69 5.37 -16.30 23.79
N ASP A 70 5.43 -16.80 22.56
CA ASP A 70 6.34 -16.31 21.52
C ASP A 70 6.01 -14.88 21.08
N SER A 71 4.73 -14.57 20.82
CA SER A 71 4.33 -13.23 20.39
C SER A 71 4.59 -12.16 21.46
N LEU A 72 4.27 -12.47 22.73
CA LEU A 72 4.47 -11.58 23.86
C LEU A 72 5.98 -11.36 24.12
N TYR A 73 6.76 -12.44 23.99
CA TYR A 73 8.21 -12.37 24.10
C TYR A 73 8.82 -11.47 23.02
N ASN A 74 8.49 -11.72 21.76
CA ASN A 74 9.11 -11.01 20.62
C ASN A 74 8.63 -9.57 20.49
N ARG A 75 7.34 -9.28 20.76
CA ARG A 75 6.79 -7.92 20.59
C ARG A 75 7.15 -6.96 21.73
N PHE A 76 7.41 -7.49 22.94
CA PHE A 76 7.63 -6.66 24.12
C PHE A 76 8.79 -7.11 24.99
N LEU A 77 8.74 -8.32 25.57
CA LEU A 77 9.68 -8.72 26.63
C LEU A 77 11.15 -8.66 26.16
N PHE A 78 11.44 -9.17 24.97
CA PHE A 78 12.79 -9.12 24.42
C PHE A 78 13.25 -7.70 24.02
N PRO A 79 12.58 -6.99 23.09
CA PRO A 79 13.07 -5.69 22.63
C PRO A 79 13.09 -4.63 23.74
N GLU A 80 12.10 -4.64 24.64
CA GLU A 80 12.04 -3.67 25.73
C GLU A 80 12.91 -4.10 26.92
N GLY A 81 13.04 -5.41 27.16
CA GLY A 81 13.96 -5.95 28.16
C GLY A 81 15.42 -5.58 27.90
N ILE A 82 15.87 -5.62 26.64
CA ILE A 82 17.24 -5.18 26.27
C ILE A 82 17.45 -3.71 26.61
N LYS A 83 16.51 -2.84 26.23
CA LYS A 83 16.62 -1.40 26.53
C LYS A 83 16.63 -1.15 28.04
N ALA A 84 15.73 -1.81 28.77
CA ALA A 84 15.62 -1.68 30.21
C ALA A 84 16.85 -2.22 30.96
N MET A 85 17.49 -3.28 30.45
CA MET A 85 18.75 -3.77 31.00
C MET A 85 19.88 -2.76 30.83
N VAL A 86 19.99 -2.15 29.64
CA VAL A 86 20.96 -1.05 29.39
C VAL A 86 20.68 0.16 30.29
N GLU A 87 19.41 0.57 30.40
CA GLU A 87 18.97 1.64 31.30
C GLU A 87 19.33 1.33 32.76
N SER A 88 19.08 0.09 33.21
CA SER A 88 19.39 -0.35 34.57
C SER A 88 20.88 -0.27 34.87
N VAL A 89 21.73 -0.72 33.95
CA VAL A 89 23.20 -0.60 34.10
C VAL A 89 23.62 0.87 34.16
N GLN A 90 23.04 1.74 33.33
CA GLN A 90 23.35 3.18 33.38
C GLN A 90 22.90 3.82 34.70
N LEU A 91 21.71 3.49 35.19
CA LEU A 91 21.22 3.97 36.48
C LEU A 91 22.12 3.55 37.64
N ILE A 92 22.69 2.34 37.57
CA ILE A 92 23.67 1.85 38.55
C ILE A 92 24.97 2.65 38.46
N ALA A 93 25.51 2.82 37.25
CA ALA A 93 26.75 3.57 37.02
C ALA A 93 26.64 5.04 37.48
N ASP A 94 25.46 5.64 37.30
CA ASP A 94 25.16 7.02 37.71
C ASP A 94 24.87 7.16 39.22
N GLY A 95 24.79 6.06 39.97
CA GLY A 95 24.39 6.07 41.39
C GLY A 95 22.92 6.42 41.64
N LYS A 96 22.04 6.21 40.65
CA LYS A 96 20.61 6.56 40.69
C LYS A 96 19.67 5.36 40.77
N ALA A 97 20.19 4.14 40.72
CA ALA A 97 19.37 2.92 40.73
C ALA A 97 18.65 2.72 42.08
N THR A 98 17.33 2.49 42.01
CA THR A 98 16.46 2.28 43.18
C THR A 98 16.49 0.84 43.69
N ARG A 99 16.17 0.64 44.98
CA ARG A 99 15.99 -0.68 45.62
C ARG A 99 14.61 -0.73 46.27
N VAL A 100 13.58 -1.05 45.50
CA VAL A 100 12.19 -1.12 45.97
C VAL A 100 11.90 -2.53 46.51
N PRO A 101 11.60 -2.72 47.81
CA PRO A 101 11.28 -4.05 48.33
C PRO A 101 10.06 -4.66 47.63
N GLN A 102 10.15 -5.94 47.28
CA GLN A 102 9.01 -6.69 46.75
C GLN A 102 7.99 -7.02 47.85
N THR A 103 6.70 -7.02 47.53
CA THR A 103 5.67 -7.63 48.40
C THR A 103 5.63 -9.14 48.19
N GLU A 104 5.21 -9.90 49.19
CA GLU A 104 4.91 -11.34 49.06
C GLU A 104 3.43 -11.60 48.75
N GLU A 105 2.58 -10.58 48.84
CA GLU A 105 1.15 -10.69 48.57
C GLU A 105 0.89 -10.98 47.08
N GLY A 106 0.20 -12.09 46.81
CA GLY A 106 -0.09 -12.57 45.44
C GLY A 106 1.06 -13.32 44.77
N ALA A 107 2.22 -13.49 45.44
CA ALA A 107 3.33 -14.24 44.89
C ALA A 107 3.00 -15.73 44.76
N SER A 108 3.28 -16.31 43.60
CA SER A 108 3.14 -17.73 43.30
C SER A 108 4.43 -18.27 42.73
N TYR A 109 4.84 -19.47 43.14
CA TYR A 109 5.97 -20.20 42.55
C TYR A 109 5.41 -21.35 41.72
N GLU A 110 5.16 -21.08 40.45
CA GLU A 110 4.58 -22.10 39.60
C GLU A 110 5.63 -23.06 39.02
N GLY A 111 5.19 -24.29 38.80
CA GLY A 111 6.03 -25.34 38.21
C GLY A 111 6.45 -25.00 36.78
N ILE A 112 7.61 -25.54 36.40
CA ILE A 112 8.10 -25.50 35.03
C ILE A 112 7.11 -26.21 34.09
N GLN A 113 6.78 -25.55 32.98
CA GLN A 113 5.94 -26.15 31.94
C GLN A 113 6.76 -27.05 31.04
N LYS A 114 6.29 -28.30 30.88
CA LYS A 114 6.89 -29.36 30.08
C LYS A 114 5.79 -30.09 29.31
N LYS A 115 6.17 -30.91 28.33
CA LYS A 115 5.18 -31.68 27.57
C LYS A 115 4.35 -32.59 28.49
N SER A 116 4.98 -33.21 29.48
CA SER A 116 4.31 -34.16 30.39
C SER A 116 3.20 -33.55 31.25
N ASN A 117 3.17 -32.22 31.44
CA ASN A 117 2.14 -31.53 32.22
C ASN A 117 1.31 -30.52 31.40
N SER A 118 1.42 -30.52 30.05
CA SER A 118 0.67 -29.62 29.16
C SER A 118 -0.54 -30.28 28.46
N LYS A 119 -1.07 -31.40 28.98
CA LYS A 119 -2.31 -32.01 28.47
C LYS A 119 -3.47 -31.03 28.64
N VAL A 120 -4.26 -30.82 27.60
CA VAL A 120 -5.45 -29.96 27.63
C VAL A 120 -6.52 -30.61 28.50
N ASN A 121 -7.04 -29.85 29.47
CA ASN A 121 -8.19 -30.25 30.27
C ASN A 121 -9.48 -29.65 29.68
N PHE A 122 -10.24 -30.45 28.94
CA PHE A 122 -11.50 -30.02 28.31
C PHE A 122 -12.67 -29.82 29.29
N ALA A 123 -12.51 -30.18 30.56
CA ALA A 123 -13.51 -29.89 31.61
C ALA A 123 -13.48 -28.42 32.09
N GLN A 124 -12.70 -27.56 31.44
CA GLN A 124 -12.57 -26.14 31.74
C GLN A 124 -13.42 -25.27 30.79
N PRO A 125 -13.77 -24.02 31.17
CA PRO A 125 -14.41 -23.07 30.26
C PRO A 125 -13.54 -22.79 29.03
N ALA A 126 -14.16 -22.42 27.90
CA ALA A 126 -13.45 -22.24 26.63
C ALA A 126 -12.30 -21.21 26.71
N GLU A 127 -12.47 -20.15 27.50
CA GLU A 127 -11.41 -19.14 27.72
C GLU A 127 -10.19 -19.73 28.44
N ALA A 128 -10.40 -20.63 29.41
CA ALA A 128 -9.31 -21.31 30.10
C ALA A 128 -8.59 -22.30 29.18
N ILE A 129 -9.31 -23.01 28.32
CA ILE A 129 -8.71 -23.88 27.29
C ILE A 129 -7.88 -23.05 26.29
N HIS A 130 -8.41 -21.91 25.84
CA HIS A 130 -7.70 -20.98 24.96
C HIS A 130 -6.42 -20.43 25.62
N ASN A 131 -6.52 -19.96 26.87
CA ASN A 131 -5.38 -19.48 27.67
C ASN A 131 -4.33 -20.58 27.86
N TRP A 132 -4.78 -21.82 28.09
CA TRP A 132 -3.89 -22.97 28.19
C TRP A 132 -3.14 -23.24 26.90
N ILE A 133 -3.82 -23.22 25.75
CA ILE A 133 -3.19 -23.47 24.44
C ILE A 133 -2.19 -22.34 24.10
N ARG A 134 -2.60 -21.08 24.16
CA ARG A 134 -1.73 -19.93 23.83
C ARG A 134 -0.56 -19.79 24.82
N GLY A 135 -0.77 -20.16 26.08
CA GLY A 135 0.25 -20.19 27.13
C GLY A 135 1.27 -21.32 26.97
N HIS A 136 1.03 -22.29 26.08
CA HIS A 136 1.98 -23.35 25.72
C HIS A 136 2.33 -23.35 24.23
N ASP A 137 1.97 -22.31 23.46
CA ASP A 137 2.24 -22.25 22.03
C ASP A 137 3.76 -22.31 21.75
N LYS A 138 4.15 -23.06 20.72
CA LYS A 138 5.50 -23.57 20.37
C LYS A 138 6.22 -24.42 21.43
N VAL A 139 6.33 -23.99 22.69
CA VAL A 139 7.07 -24.71 23.74
C VAL A 139 6.34 -24.62 25.09
N PRO A 140 6.01 -25.75 25.75
CA PRO A 140 6.21 -27.15 25.31
C PRO A 140 5.14 -27.69 24.34
N GLY A 141 4.12 -26.90 23.99
CA GLY A 141 2.99 -27.31 23.16
C GLY A 141 1.87 -27.98 23.96
N ALA A 142 0.69 -27.35 24.03
CA ALA A 142 -0.51 -27.95 24.63
C ALA A 142 -0.99 -29.12 23.77
N TRP A 143 -1.30 -30.27 24.37
CA TRP A 143 -1.65 -31.47 23.60
C TRP A 143 -2.90 -32.18 24.10
N THR A 144 -3.49 -32.95 23.19
CA THR A 144 -4.64 -33.84 23.43
C THR A 144 -4.43 -35.16 22.69
N VAL A 145 -5.37 -36.10 22.82
CA VAL A 145 -5.40 -37.35 22.05
C VAL A 145 -6.57 -37.30 21.06
N ILE A 146 -6.26 -37.52 19.78
CA ILE A 146 -7.24 -37.62 18.68
C ILE A 146 -6.95 -38.93 17.95
N ASP A 147 -7.96 -39.76 17.73
CA ASP A 147 -7.83 -41.09 17.10
C ASP A 147 -6.72 -41.98 17.70
N GLY A 148 -6.51 -41.88 19.02
CA GLY A 148 -5.48 -42.64 19.74
C GLY A 148 -4.05 -42.12 19.58
N GLN A 149 -3.86 -40.98 18.91
CA GLN A 149 -2.56 -40.32 18.74
C GLN A 149 -2.48 -39.01 19.53
N THR A 150 -1.31 -38.74 20.13
CA THR A 150 -1.04 -37.45 20.76
C THR A 150 -0.89 -36.37 19.68
N VAL A 151 -1.71 -35.32 19.79
CA VAL A 151 -1.71 -34.18 18.87
C VAL A 151 -1.54 -32.89 19.67
N THR A 152 -0.60 -32.05 19.23
CA THR A 152 -0.34 -30.73 19.80
C THR A 152 -1.15 -29.68 19.08
N LEU A 153 -1.72 -28.73 19.82
CA LEU A 153 -2.64 -27.70 19.34
C LEU A 153 -1.94 -26.34 19.32
N TYR A 154 -2.08 -25.58 18.23
CA TYR A 154 -1.46 -24.27 18.08
C TYR A 154 -2.40 -23.20 17.50
N GLY A 155 -2.14 -21.94 17.84
CA GLY A 155 -2.86 -20.79 17.28
C GLY A 155 -4.33 -20.77 17.69
N SER A 156 -4.62 -20.91 19.00
CA SER A 156 -5.98 -20.82 19.51
C SER A 156 -6.54 -19.40 19.43
N SER A 157 -7.85 -19.28 19.21
CA SER A 157 -8.59 -18.02 19.29
C SER A 157 -10.03 -18.26 19.72
N MET A 158 -10.60 -17.36 20.52
CA MET A 158 -12.01 -17.44 20.92
C MET A 158 -12.92 -17.19 19.71
N LEU A 159 -13.96 -18.02 19.55
CA LEU A 159 -14.98 -17.82 18.53
C LEU A 159 -16.17 -17.01 19.07
N GLY A 160 -16.80 -16.24 18.19
CA GLY A 160 -18.08 -15.59 18.45
C GLY A 160 -19.25 -16.57 18.49
N SER A 161 -20.49 -16.06 18.51
CA SER A 161 -21.72 -16.85 18.70
C SER A 161 -22.09 -17.79 17.54
N SER A 162 -21.43 -17.72 16.38
CA SER A 162 -21.66 -18.62 15.25
C SER A 162 -20.45 -19.53 15.00
N VAL A 163 -20.66 -20.84 15.12
CA VAL A 163 -19.65 -21.86 14.76
C VAL A 163 -19.78 -22.20 13.26
N PRO A 164 -18.70 -22.15 12.46
CA PRO A 164 -18.76 -22.54 11.06
C PRO A 164 -19.15 -24.02 10.88
N ALA A 165 -19.89 -24.35 9.83
CA ALA A 165 -20.18 -25.73 9.47
C ALA A 165 -18.88 -26.49 9.16
N GLY A 166 -18.81 -27.76 9.57
CA GLY A 166 -17.64 -28.60 9.38
C GLY A 166 -17.91 -30.06 9.74
N GLN A 167 -16.87 -30.88 9.65
CA GLN A 167 -16.94 -32.31 9.92
C GLN A 167 -16.63 -32.58 11.41
N PRO A 168 -17.44 -33.38 12.13
CA PRO A 168 -17.20 -33.68 13.54
C PRO A 168 -15.92 -34.51 13.72
N LEU A 169 -15.20 -34.25 14.82
CA LEU A 169 -13.98 -34.94 15.22
C LEU A 169 -14.03 -35.26 16.71
N GLU A 170 -13.95 -36.54 17.07
CA GLU A 170 -13.91 -36.98 18.46
C GLU A 170 -12.54 -36.68 19.09
N ILE A 171 -12.55 -36.13 20.30
CA ILE A 171 -11.34 -35.74 21.03
C ILE A 171 -11.43 -36.32 22.44
N GLU A 172 -10.39 -37.03 22.86
CA GLU A 172 -10.38 -37.69 24.16
C GLU A 172 -10.56 -36.68 25.31
N GLY A 173 -11.58 -36.90 26.15
CA GLY A 173 -11.87 -36.06 27.31
C GLY A 173 -12.71 -34.82 27.01
N ALA A 174 -13.05 -34.52 25.76
CA ALA A 174 -13.99 -33.46 25.41
C ALA A 174 -15.44 -33.91 25.63
N SER A 175 -16.28 -33.04 26.19
CA SER A 175 -17.71 -33.32 26.40
C SER A 175 -18.57 -33.21 25.14
N GLN A 176 -18.02 -32.61 24.08
CA GLN A 176 -18.63 -32.43 22.78
C GLN A 176 -17.57 -32.65 21.70
N ALA A 177 -17.95 -33.30 20.60
CA ALA A 177 -17.07 -33.49 19.45
C ALA A 177 -16.59 -32.12 18.93
N GLY A 178 -15.29 -32.04 18.63
CA GLY A 178 -14.73 -30.91 17.89
C GLY A 178 -15.30 -30.85 16.47
N VAL A 179 -15.10 -29.73 15.78
CA VAL A 179 -15.56 -29.57 14.39
C VAL A 179 -14.41 -29.09 13.53
N VAL A 180 -13.98 -29.90 12.58
CA VAL A 180 -13.01 -29.51 11.55
C VAL A 180 -13.74 -28.68 10.50
N THR A 181 -13.38 -27.40 10.42
CA THR A 181 -13.92 -26.44 9.47
C THR A 181 -12.87 -26.06 8.44
N LYS A 182 -13.27 -25.35 7.38
CA LYS A 182 -12.33 -24.77 6.41
C LYS A 182 -11.29 -23.82 7.03
N ASN A 183 -11.50 -23.35 8.25
CA ASN A 183 -10.65 -22.37 8.93
C ASN A 183 -9.80 -22.98 10.07
N GLY A 184 -10.05 -24.24 10.46
CA GLY A 184 -9.37 -24.89 11.57
C GLY A 184 -10.28 -25.83 12.37
N LEU A 185 -9.75 -26.37 13.47
CA LEU A 185 -10.47 -27.25 14.39
C LEU A 185 -11.15 -26.43 15.50
N VAL A 186 -12.47 -26.50 15.57
CA VAL A 186 -13.26 -25.91 16.64
C VAL A 186 -13.31 -26.85 17.83
N LEU A 187 -13.06 -26.32 19.03
CA LEU A 187 -13.13 -27.00 20.31
C LEU A 187 -14.16 -26.30 21.20
N TYR A 188 -14.76 -27.06 22.11
CA TYR A 188 -15.77 -26.55 23.04
C TYR A 188 -15.28 -26.67 24.49
N GLY A 189 -15.53 -25.62 25.27
CA GLY A 189 -15.34 -25.66 26.72
C GLY A 189 -16.56 -26.20 27.45
N SER A 190 -16.42 -26.41 28.76
CA SER A 190 -17.50 -26.87 29.64
C SER A 190 -18.69 -25.89 29.73
N ASP A 191 -18.49 -24.64 29.32
CA ASP A 191 -19.51 -23.58 29.25
C ASP A 191 -20.20 -23.50 27.87
N SER A 192 -19.98 -24.50 27.01
CA SER A 192 -20.49 -24.59 25.63
C SER A 192 -20.06 -23.45 24.70
N LYS A 193 -19.12 -22.60 25.13
CA LYS A 193 -18.46 -21.64 24.23
C LYS A 193 -17.40 -22.34 23.41
N ALA A 194 -17.10 -21.76 22.26
CA ALA A 194 -16.19 -22.34 21.29
C ALA A 194 -14.88 -21.53 21.17
N LEU A 195 -13.80 -22.25 20.88
CA LEU A 195 -12.52 -21.70 20.43
C LEU A 195 -12.08 -22.44 19.15
N MET A 196 -11.20 -21.82 18.37
CA MET A 196 -10.65 -22.40 17.15
C MET A 196 -9.16 -22.56 17.26
N VAL A 197 -8.65 -23.73 16.87
CA VAL A 197 -7.23 -24.08 16.74
C VAL A 197 -6.87 -24.13 15.26
N LYS A 198 -5.80 -23.45 14.86
CA LYS A 198 -5.40 -23.34 13.45
C LYS A 198 -4.57 -24.51 12.97
N ASN A 199 -3.63 -24.98 13.80
CA ASN A 199 -2.64 -25.98 13.41
C ASN A 199 -2.57 -27.12 14.41
N LEU A 200 -2.27 -28.31 13.90
CA LEU A 200 -2.07 -29.54 14.66
C LEU A 200 -0.67 -30.06 14.39
N GLN A 201 0.00 -30.61 15.40
CA GLN A 201 1.27 -31.30 15.22
C GLN A 201 1.26 -32.68 15.86
N TYR A 202 1.62 -33.69 15.08
CA TYR A 202 1.72 -35.08 15.52
C TYR A 202 3.05 -35.34 16.26
N GLU A 203 3.17 -36.47 16.96
CA GLU A 203 4.38 -36.84 17.71
C GLU A 203 5.64 -36.99 16.86
N ASP A 204 5.48 -37.31 15.58
CA ASP A 204 6.60 -37.36 14.61
C ASP A 204 7.16 -35.96 14.28
N GLY A 205 6.48 -34.89 14.70
CA GLY A 205 6.84 -33.50 14.47
C GLY A 205 6.10 -32.87 13.29
N LYS A 206 5.35 -33.66 12.49
CA LYS A 206 4.61 -33.18 11.33
C LYS A 206 3.53 -32.20 11.75
N MET A 207 3.61 -30.98 11.26
CA MET A 207 2.57 -29.96 11.46
C MET A 207 1.64 -29.89 10.25
N ILE A 208 0.34 -29.86 10.50
CA ILE A 208 -0.69 -29.67 9.48
C ILE A 208 -1.60 -28.52 9.86
N SER A 209 -2.20 -27.89 8.86
CA SER A 209 -3.40 -27.08 9.10
C SER A 209 -4.50 -27.98 9.65
N ALA A 210 -5.13 -27.56 10.75
CA ALA A 210 -6.23 -28.28 11.36
C ALA A 210 -7.42 -28.45 10.40
N ALA A 211 -7.59 -27.52 9.45
CA ALA A 211 -8.61 -27.59 8.40
C ALA A 211 -8.41 -28.77 7.43
N LYS A 212 -7.17 -29.27 7.33
CA LYS A 212 -6.79 -30.38 6.44
C LYS A 212 -6.71 -31.73 7.17
N TYR A 213 -7.20 -31.83 8.42
CA TYR A 213 -7.13 -33.06 9.22
C TYR A 213 -7.67 -34.30 8.49
N PHE A 214 -8.81 -34.18 7.82
CA PHE A 214 -9.40 -35.28 7.05
C PHE A 214 -8.81 -35.45 5.64
N SER A 215 -7.92 -34.56 5.23
CA SER A 215 -7.29 -34.54 3.89
C SER A 215 -5.83 -35.02 3.92
N SER A 216 -5.24 -35.27 5.10
CA SER A 216 -3.81 -35.56 5.26
C SER A 216 -3.40 -37.01 4.94
N GLY A 217 -4.19 -37.73 4.13
CA GLY A 217 -3.96 -39.13 3.78
C GLY A 217 -3.23 -39.40 2.46
N ASP A 218 -3.18 -38.47 1.51
CA ASP A 218 -2.58 -38.73 0.19
C ASP A 218 -1.82 -37.51 -0.33
N THR A 219 -0.50 -37.50 -0.16
CA THR A 219 0.38 -36.78 -1.09
C THR A 219 1.43 -37.78 -1.57
N ALA A 220 1.25 -38.29 -2.78
CA ALA A 220 2.16 -39.23 -3.43
C ALA A 220 3.61 -38.69 -3.40
N ARG A 221 4.57 -39.56 -3.07
CA ARG A 221 6.00 -39.23 -3.18
C ARG A 221 6.33 -38.94 -4.63
N VAL A 222 7.00 -37.83 -4.88
CA VAL A 222 7.37 -37.40 -6.22
C VAL A 222 8.72 -38.03 -6.58
N GLU A 223 8.80 -38.76 -7.69
CA GLU A 223 10.07 -39.29 -8.21
C GLU A 223 10.90 -38.16 -8.82
N LEU A 224 12.13 -37.98 -8.32
CA LEU A 224 13.05 -36.93 -8.78
C LEU A 224 13.65 -37.24 -10.16
N THR A 225 13.66 -36.25 -11.05
CA THR A 225 14.42 -36.28 -12.32
C THR A 225 15.92 -36.18 -12.05
N ASP A 226 16.75 -36.52 -13.05
CA ASP A 226 18.20 -36.49 -12.86
C ASP A 226 18.78 -35.09 -12.64
N ASP A 227 18.10 -34.03 -13.09
CA ASP A 227 18.50 -32.65 -12.79
C ASP A 227 18.04 -32.22 -11.38
N GLU A 228 16.86 -32.64 -10.92
CA GLU A 228 16.41 -32.40 -9.54
C GLU A 228 17.24 -33.16 -8.51
N LYS A 229 17.76 -34.35 -8.86
CA LYS A 229 18.73 -35.06 -8.02
C LYS A 229 20.03 -34.26 -7.85
N LYS A 230 20.51 -33.57 -8.89
CA LYS A 230 21.68 -32.68 -8.78
C LYS A 230 21.39 -31.50 -7.87
N ILE A 231 20.22 -30.87 -8.01
CA ILE A 231 19.81 -29.76 -7.14
C ILE A 231 19.65 -30.24 -5.69
N ALA A 232 19.09 -31.44 -5.48
CA ALA A 232 19.00 -32.02 -4.15
C ALA A 232 20.39 -32.23 -3.54
N GLU A 233 21.39 -32.71 -4.28
CA GLU A 233 22.76 -32.81 -3.80
C GLU A 233 23.40 -31.45 -3.49
N GLU A 234 23.14 -30.41 -4.30
CA GLU A 234 23.60 -29.05 -3.99
C GLU A 234 22.98 -28.52 -2.68
N ILE A 235 21.69 -28.75 -2.47
CA ILE A 235 20.99 -28.40 -1.23
C ILE A 235 21.53 -29.23 -0.06
N ARG A 236 21.88 -30.51 -0.29
CA ARG A 236 22.52 -31.38 0.71
C ARG A 236 23.85 -30.82 1.17
N ASP A 237 24.64 -30.27 0.26
CA ASP A 237 25.91 -29.61 0.58
C ASP A 237 25.72 -28.30 1.36
N ILE A 238 24.67 -27.54 1.06
CA ILE A 238 24.30 -26.35 1.85
C ILE A 238 23.90 -26.76 3.27
N TRP A 239 23.05 -27.78 3.42
CA TRP A 239 22.67 -28.34 4.72
C TRP A 239 23.89 -28.82 5.50
N LYS A 240 24.84 -29.50 4.87
CA LYS A 240 26.09 -29.93 5.48
C LYS A 240 26.98 -28.75 5.91
N GLY A 241 27.01 -27.68 5.12
CA GLY A 241 27.74 -26.45 5.44
C GLY A 241 27.15 -25.64 6.60
N ILE A 242 25.88 -25.87 6.92
CA ILE A 242 25.18 -25.27 8.06
C ILE A 242 25.28 -26.21 9.28
N LEU A 243 24.91 -27.47 9.11
CA LEU A 243 24.92 -28.54 10.11
C LEU A 243 26.31 -29.18 10.23
N SER A 244 27.31 -28.37 10.54
CA SER A 244 28.73 -28.77 10.60
C SER A 244 29.04 -29.89 11.62
N ASN A 245 28.12 -30.18 12.52
CA ASN A 245 28.17 -31.24 13.52
C ASN A 245 27.59 -32.58 13.05
N VAL A 246 26.98 -32.64 11.87
CA VAL A 246 26.39 -33.86 11.30
C VAL A 246 27.34 -34.49 10.28
N ALA A 247 27.68 -35.77 10.47
CA ALA A 247 28.66 -36.46 9.64
C ALA A 247 28.21 -36.62 8.17
N ALA A 248 26.91 -36.88 7.96
CA ALA A 248 26.28 -36.98 6.64
C ALA A 248 24.81 -36.56 6.73
N ILE A 249 24.33 -35.79 5.76
CA ILE A 249 22.92 -35.45 5.64
C ILE A 249 22.21 -36.60 4.95
N GLU A 250 21.51 -37.43 5.71
CA GLU A 250 20.59 -38.47 5.23
C GLU A 250 19.19 -37.91 4.96
N GLU A 251 18.35 -38.63 4.21
CA GLU A 251 16.95 -38.25 3.92
C GLU A 251 16.13 -37.94 5.18
N THR A 252 16.38 -38.66 6.27
CA THR A 252 15.69 -38.50 7.56
C THR A 252 16.31 -37.42 8.45
N THR A 253 17.37 -36.75 8.01
CA THR A 253 18.05 -35.71 8.79
C THR A 253 17.09 -34.55 9.02
N ASP A 254 16.79 -34.25 10.27
CA ASP A 254 15.96 -33.11 10.64
C ASP A 254 16.84 -31.88 10.91
N PHE A 255 16.55 -30.78 10.22
CA PHE A 255 17.33 -29.54 10.22
C PHE A 255 17.50 -28.97 11.63
N PHE A 256 16.42 -28.94 12.41
CA PHE A 256 16.42 -28.33 13.74
C PHE A 256 16.91 -29.29 14.81
N LYS A 257 16.51 -30.57 14.77
CA LYS A 257 17.04 -31.59 15.70
C LYS A 257 18.56 -31.78 15.55
N SER A 258 19.10 -31.44 14.38
CA SER A 258 20.53 -31.46 14.09
C SER A 258 21.29 -30.22 14.57
N GLY A 259 20.60 -29.21 15.12
CA GLY A 259 21.22 -28.06 15.77
C GLY A 259 21.14 -26.71 15.02
N ALA A 260 20.38 -26.62 13.92
CA ALA A 260 20.16 -25.33 13.23
C ALA A 260 19.27 -24.38 14.04
N ALA A 261 19.56 -23.08 13.98
CA ALA A 261 18.79 -22.00 14.59
C ALA A 261 18.09 -21.10 13.55
N SER A 262 17.32 -20.11 13.99
CA SER A 262 16.57 -19.21 13.10
C SER A 262 17.46 -18.40 12.14
N MET A 263 18.69 -18.04 12.55
CA MET A 263 19.67 -17.40 11.65
C MET A 263 20.12 -18.37 10.55
N ASP A 264 20.19 -19.67 10.84
CA ASP A 264 20.57 -20.69 9.86
C ASP A 264 19.47 -20.95 8.84
N VAL A 265 18.19 -20.74 9.21
CA VAL A 265 17.06 -20.74 8.28
C VAL A 265 17.20 -19.62 7.25
N VAL A 266 17.51 -18.40 7.70
CA VAL A 266 17.74 -17.26 6.80
C VAL A 266 18.94 -17.54 5.88
N ARG A 267 20.03 -18.08 6.44
CA ARG A 267 21.22 -18.47 5.67
C ARG A 267 20.89 -19.54 4.63
N LEU A 268 20.16 -20.60 5.00
CA LEU A 268 19.74 -21.67 4.10
C LEU A 268 18.93 -21.12 2.93
N VAL A 269 17.93 -20.28 3.22
CA VAL A 269 17.07 -19.64 2.22
C VAL A 269 17.89 -18.80 1.24
N GLU A 270 18.81 -17.98 1.72
CA GLU A 270 19.63 -17.11 0.87
C GLU A 270 20.69 -17.87 0.06
N GLU A 271 21.34 -18.89 0.64
CA GLU A 271 22.31 -19.72 -0.09
C GLU A 271 21.63 -20.55 -1.20
N ILE A 272 20.43 -21.09 -0.94
CA ILE A 272 19.63 -21.77 -1.97
C ILE A 272 19.24 -20.80 -3.09
N LYS A 273 18.76 -19.59 -2.76
CA LYS A 273 18.43 -18.58 -3.79
C LYS A 273 19.63 -18.20 -4.66
N GLN A 274 20.82 -18.18 -4.08
CA GLN A 274 22.04 -17.82 -4.80
C GLN A 274 22.54 -18.95 -5.72
N LYS A 275 22.44 -20.20 -5.26
CA LYS A 275 23.01 -21.38 -5.96
C LYS A 275 22.02 -22.08 -6.87
N CYS A 276 20.73 -22.06 -6.53
CA CYS A 276 19.65 -22.70 -7.28
C CYS A 276 18.72 -21.63 -7.86
N ALA A 277 18.85 -21.34 -9.15
CA ALA A 277 18.02 -20.34 -9.84
C ALA A 277 16.59 -20.86 -10.06
N GLY A 278 15.57 -20.02 -9.83
CA GLY A 278 14.21 -20.26 -10.34
C GLY A 278 13.03 -20.22 -9.36
N LEU A 279 13.20 -19.96 -8.06
CA LEU A 279 12.06 -19.91 -7.13
C LEU A 279 12.26 -19.00 -5.90
N GLN A 280 11.16 -18.56 -5.27
CA GLN A 280 11.17 -17.82 -3.99
C GLN A 280 10.89 -18.77 -2.81
N LEU A 281 11.90 -18.98 -1.96
CA LEU A 281 11.75 -19.66 -0.67
C LEU A 281 11.55 -18.61 0.45
N GLN A 282 10.60 -18.86 1.35
CA GLN A 282 10.35 -18.08 2.56
C GLN A 282 10.89 -18.82 3.80
N ASN A 283 11.13 -18.10 4.88
CA ASN A 283 11.61 -18.71 6.12
C ASN A 283 10.64 -19.77 6.66
N GLU A 284 9.33 -19.54 6.52
CA GLU A 284 8.26 -20.45 6.97
C GLU A 284 8.36 -21.84 6.32
N ASP A 285 8.84 -21.93 5.09
CA ASP A 285 8.94 -23.18 4.33
C ASP A 285 9.89 -24.18 4.99
N VAL A 286 11.00 -23.70 5.53
CA VAL A 286 11.99 -24.53 6.26
C VAL A 286 11.39 -25.07 7.56
N TYR A 287 10.51 -24.30 8.21
CA TYR A 287 9.83 -24.74 9.44
C TYR A 287 8.73 -25.78 9.17
N MET A 288 8.16 -25.78 7.97
CA MET A 288 7.09 -26.70 7.58
C MET A 288 7.62 -28.02 7.00
N ALA A 289 8.87 -28.04 6.52
CA ALA A 289 9.53 -29.21 5.96
C ALA A 289 10.90 -29.43 6.63
N THR A 290 10.88 -29.95 7.85
CA THR A 290 12.07 -30.00 8.72
C THR A 290 13.06 -31.11 8.38
N THR A 291 12.60 -32.20 7.76
CA THR A 291 13.50 -33.29 7.31
C THR A 291 14.04 -33.00 5.92
N PHE A 292 15.25 -33.48 5.62
CA PHE A 292 15.86 -33.28 4.31
C PHE A 292 14.98 -33.81 3.18
N GLN A 293 14.38 -35.00 3.38
CA GLN A 293 13.46 -35.60 2.42
C GLN A 293 12.22 -34.73 2.20
N ASP A 294 11.56 -34.28 3.27
CA ASP A 294 10.36 -33.45 3.14
C ASP A 294 10.70 -32.10 2.54
N PHE A 295 11.86 -31.54 2.88
CA PHE A 295 12.37 -30.29 2.34
C PHE A 295 12.61 -30.40 0.83
N ILE A 296 13.27 -31.47 0.38
CA ILE A 296 13.48 -31.72 -1.05
C ILE A 296 12.16 -32.02 -1.76
N GLN A 297 11.25 -32.78 -1.16
CA GLN A 297 9.94 -33.05 -1.75
C GLN A 297 9.11 -31.77 -1.90
N MET A 298 9.05 -30.91 -0.87
CA MET A 298 8.42 -29.59 -0.94
C MET A 298 9.12 -28.69 -1.96
N PHE A 299 10.45 -28.64 -1.92
CA PHE A 299 11.25 -27.82 -2.83
C PHE A 299 11.02 -28.24 -4.29
N VAL A 300 11.00 -29.53 -4.58
CA VAL A 300 10.78 -30.09 -5.92
C VAL A 300 9.33 -29.93 -6.36
N ARG A 301 8.35 -30.16 -5.48
CA ARG A 301 6.94 -29.84 -5.76
C ARG A 301 6.78 -28.38 -6.13
N ARG A 302 7.43 -27.46 -5.42
CA ARG A 302 7.44 -26.04 -5.79
C ARG A 302 8.19 -25.76 -7.09
N LEU A 303 9.35 -26.39 -7.31
CA LEU A 303 10.09 -26.28 -8.57
C LEU A 303 9.26 -26.73 -9.78
N ARG A 304 8.38 -27.72 -9.58
CA ARG A 304 7.42 -28.25 -10.55
C ARG A 304 6.10 -27.48 -10.62
N GLY A 305 5.86 -26.53 -9.71
CA GLY A 305 4.61 -25.77 -9.61
C GLY A 305 3.46 -26.48 -8.88
N GLU A 306 3.68 -27.62 -8.23
CA GLU A 306 2.66 -28.44 -7.55
C GLU A 306 2.17 -27.87 -6.21
N ASP A 307 2.96 -26.98 -5.57
CA ASP A 307 2.67 -26.30 -4.29
C ASP A 307 2.32 -24.81 -4.47
N GLN A 308 2.09 -24.34 -5.70
CA GLN A 308 1.54 -23.01 -5.90
C GLN A 308 0.14 -22.96 -5.25
N GLU A 309 -0.11 -21.99 -4.35
CA GLU A 309 -1.46 -21.42 -4.23
C GLU A 309 -1.94 -21.25 -5.67
N GLU A 310 -3.09 -21.85 -6.05
CA GLU A 310 -3.65 -21.87 -7.41
C GLU A 310 -2.97 -20.80 -8.24
N GLU A 311 -1.98 -21.18 -9.07
CA GLU A 311 -1.28 -20.20 -9.89
C GLU A 311 -2.39 -19.39 -10.51
N MET A 312 -2.48 -18.11 -10.18
CA MET A 312 -3.59 -17.30 -10.62
C MET A 312 -3.42 -17.29 -12.14
N VAL A 313 -4.17 -18.14 -12.84
CA VAL A 313 -4.11 -18.26 -14.28
C VAL A 313 -4.80 -17.01 -14.77
N ILE A 314 -4.01 -15.96 -14.90
CA ILE A 314 -4.48 -14.66 -15.35
C ILE A 314 -4.60 -14.78 -16.86
N ASP A 315 -5.81 -14.54 -17.36
CA ASP A 315 -6.02 -14.41 -18.80
C ASP A 315 -5.40 -13.11 -19.27
N TYR A 316 -4.36 -13.23 -20.09
CA TYR A 316 -3.68 -12.08 -20.68
C TYR A 316 -4.07 -11.91 -22.14
N ALA A 317 -4.39 -10.68 -22.52
CA ALA A 317 -4.23 -10.26 -23.90
C ALA A 317 -2.72 -10.12 -24.17
N THR A 318 -2.21 -10.81 -25.19
CA THR A 318 -0.80 -10.74 -25.57
C THR A 318 -0.60 -9.93 -26.84
N LYS A 319 0.49 -9.14 -26.89
CA LYS A 319 0.87 -8.38 -28.09
C LYS A 319 2.38 -8.30 -28.21
N ASP A 320 2.90 -8.72 -29.37
CA ASP A 320 4.31 -8.51 -29.73
C ASP A 320 4.49 -7.09 -30.25
N VAL A 321 5.18 -6.26 -29.49
CA VAL A 321 5.36 -4.83 -29.78
C VAL A 321 6.61 -4.31 -29.09
N ASN A 322 7.31 -3.33 -29.69
CA ASN A 322 8.51 -2.71 -29.11
C ASN A 322 9.60 -3.74 -28.72
N ASN A 323 9.76 -4.80 -29.53
CA ASN A 323 10.70 -5.92 -29.31
C ASN A 323 10.46 -6.71 -28.01
N MET A 324 9.21 -6.77 -27.54
CA MET A 324 8.80 -7.56 -26.37
C MET A 324 7.40 -8.14 -26.57
N THR A 325 7.09 -9.21 -25.84
CA THR A 325 5.74 -9.77 -25.76
C THR A 325 5.07 -9.21 -24.51
N VAL A 326 4.21 -8.22 -24.70
CA VAL A 326 3.47 -7.60 -23.61
C VAL A 326 2.27 -8.47 -23.25
N LYS A 327 2.09 -8.74 -21.96
CA LYS A 327 0.92 -9.45 -21.40
C LYS A 327 0.08 -8.44 -20.64
N MET A 328 -1.21 -8.35 -20.95
CA MET A 328 -2.12 -7.35 -20.36
C MET A 328 -3.36 -8.04 -19.78
N PRO A 329 -3.56 -8.00 -18.45
CA PRO A 329 -4.82 -8.42 -17.85
C PRO A 329 -5.96 -7.52 -18.35
N TRP A 330 -7.13 -8.12 -18.51
CA TRP A 330 -8.30 -7.43 -19.05
C TRP A 330 -9.56 -7.60 -18.19
N GLN A 331 -9.49 -8.43 -17.15
CA GLN A 331 -10.58 -8.74 -16.23
C GLN A 331 -10.70 -7.70 -15.09
N CYS A 332 -11.78 -7.76 -14.32
CA CYS A 332 -11.84 -7.08 -13.02
C CYS A 332 -10.81 -7.74 -12.08
N PHE A 333 -10.25 -7.00 -11.13
CA PHE A 333 -9.45 -7.59 -10.07
C PHE A 333 -10.18 -7.38 -8.75
N ILE A 334 -10.66 -8.45 -8.14
CA ILE A 334 -11.46 -8.40 -6.92
C ILE A 334 -10.90 -9.44 -5.95
N ASN A 335 -10.64 -9.03 -4.72
CA ASN A 335 -10.17 -9.89 -3.64
C ASN A 335 -8.94 -10.74 -4.03
N GLY A 336 -7.96 -10.11 -4.69
CA GLY A 336 -6.73 -10.78 -5.09
C GLY A 336 -6.85 -11.67 -6.33
N LYS A 337 -7.98 -11.68 -7.05
CA LYS A 337 -8.20 -12.51 -8.24
C LYS A 337 -8.66 -11.69 -9.44
N PHE A 338 -8.16 -12.04 -10.63
CA PHE A 338 -8.73 -11.57 -11.89
C PHE A 338 -9.99 -12.39 -12.22
N GLU A 339 -11.11 -11.70 -12.45
CA GLU A 339 -12.38 -12.32 -12.79
C GLU A 339 -13.20 -11.48 -13.78
N ASP A 340 -14.03 -12.15 -14.58
CA ASP A 340 -14.96 -11.49 -15.49
C ASP A 340 -15.96 -10.62 -14.72
N ALA A 341 -16.51 -9.60 -15.40
CA ALA A 341 -17.66 -8.88 -14.87
C ALA A 341 -18.82 -9.85 -14.65
N GLU A 342 -19.60 -9.66 -13.58
CA GLU A 342 -20.72 -10.53 -13.19
C GLU A 342 -21.71 -10.81 -14.34
N ASN A 343 -21.90 -9.84 -15.23
CA ASN A 343 -22.82 -9.93 -16.37
C ASN A 343 -22.14 -10.31 -17.70
N GLY A 344 -20.85 -10.65 -17.69
CA GLY A 344 -20.04 -11.00 -18.86
C GLY A 344 -19.82 -9.86 -19.86
N LYS A 345 -20.18 -8.62 -19.53
CA LYS A 345 -20.01 -7.49 -20.47
C LYS A 345 -18.55 -7.12 -20.59
N THR A 346 -18.19 -6.72 -21.80
CA THR A 346 -16.85 -6.22 -22.15
C THR A 346 -16.97 -4.95 -23.00
N ALA A 347 -15.88 -4.19 -23.07
CA ALA A 347 -15.73 -3.05 -23.96
C ALA A 347 -14.36 -3.10 -24.65
N ASP A 348 -14.31 -2.60 -25.89
CA ASP A 348 -13.06 -2.52 -26.64
C ASP A 348 -12.20 -1.37 -26.12
N THR A 349 -10.90 -1.64 -25.98
CA THR A 349 -9.88 -0.61 -25.79
C THR A 349 -9.19 -0.35 -27.12
N ILE A 350 -8.91 0.92 -27.43
CA ILE A 350 -8.48 1.34 -28.76
C ILE A 350 -7.07 1.94 -28.70
N ASN A 351 -6.20 1.48 -29.60
CA ASN A 351 -4.88 2.06 -29.82
C ASN A 351 -5.05 3.41 -30.55
N PRO A 352 -4.67 4.54 -29.95
CA PRO A 352 -4.86 5.84 -30.58
C PRO A 352 -3.93 6.09 -31.78
N ALA A 353 -2.86 5.32 -31.94
CA ALA A 353 -1.89 5.51 -33.02
C ALA A 353 -2.42 5.04 -34.38
N ASP A 354 -3.40 4.15 -34.41
CA ASP A 354 -3.95 3.57 -35.64
C ASP A 354 -5.48 3.39 -35.63
N GLY A 355 -6.12 3.51 -34.47
CA GLY A 355 -7.56 3.30 -34.28
C GLY A 355 -7.97 1.83 -34.17
N SER A 356 -7.02 0.90 -34.09
CA SER A 356 -7.28 -0.53 -33.95
C SER A 356 -7.69 -0.92 -32.53
N VAL A 357 -8.44 -2.00 -32.38
CA VAL A 357 -8.75 -2.59 -31.07
C VAL A 357 -7.49 -3.26 -30.51
N ILE A 358 -7.13 -2.94 -29.26
CA ILE A 358 -6.04 -3.59 -28.54
C ILE A 358 -6.52 -4.94 -28.00
N CYS A 359 -7.54 -4.90 -27.14
CA CYS A 359 -8.27 -6.07 -26.66
C CYS A 359 -9.63 -5.66 -26.08
N LYS A 360 -10.40 -6.65 -25.64
CA LYS A 360 -11.61 -6.44 -24.84
C LYS A 360 -11.26 -6.41 -23.37
N VAL A 361 -11.87 -5.52 -22.62
CA VAL A 361 -11.73 -5.38 -21.15
C VAL A 361 -13.09 -5.55 -20.50
N ALA A 362 -13.13 -6.15 -19.31
CA ALA A 362 -14.34 -6.31 -18.53
C ALA A 362 -15.06 -4.97 -18.33
N TYR A 363 -16.39 -5.00 -18.36
CA TYR A 363 -17.25 -3.85 -18.14
C TYR A 363 -18.10 -4.10 -16.89
N ALA A 364 -17.55 -3.73 -15.74
CA ALA A 364 -18.09 -4.07 -14.44
C ALA A 364 -19.55 -3.61 -14.23
N SER A 365 -20.30 -4.44 -13.50
CA SER A 365 -21.67 -4.22 -13.04
C SER A 365 -21.70 -3.48 -11.68
N VAL A 366 -22.90 -3.16 -11.20
CA VAL A 366 -23.07 -2.68 -9.80
C VAL A 366 -22.65 -3.76 -8.80
N GLY A 367 -22.96 -5.02 -9.08
CA GLY A 367 -22.61 -6.16 -8.23
C GLY A 367 -21.10 -6.35 -8.10
N ASP A 368 -20.34 -6.11 -9.18
CA ASP A 368 -18.88 -6.13 -9.14
C ASP A 368 -18.31 -5.06 -8.20
N VAL A 369 -18.87 -3.84 -8.20
CA VAL A 369 -18.48 -2.78 -7.26
C VAL A 369 -18.76 -3.19 -5.81
N ASP A 370 -19.91 -3.80 -5.57
CA ASP A 370 -20.31 -4.20 -4.22
C ASP A 370 -19.42 -5.32 -3.68
N ARG A 371 -19.05 -6.29 -4.54
CA ARG A 371 -18.08 -7.34 -4.20
C ARG A 371 -16.69 -6.76 -3.89
N ALA A 372 -16.22 -5.82 -4.71
CA ALA A 372 -14.96 -5.13 -4.49
C ALA A 372 -14.95 -4.34 -3.17
N VAL A 373 -16.01 -3.59 -2.88
CA VAL A 373 -16.09 -2.85 -1.61
C VAL A 373 -16.16 -3.80 -0.41
N ALA A 374 -16.85 -4.93 -0.52
CA ALA A 374 -16.87 -5.95 0.51
C ALA A 374 -15.48 -6.56 0.76
N ALA A 375 -14.72 -6.85 -0.30
CA ALA A 375 -13.35 -7.34 -0.21
C ALA A 375 -12.42 -6.31 0.46
N ALA A 376 -12.44 -5.06 -0.01
CA ALA A 376 -11.68 -3.97 0.59
C ALA A 376 -12.03 -3.73 2.06
N LYS A 377 -13.30 -3.92 2.45
CA LYS A 377 -13.74 -3.82 3.85
C LYS A 377 -13.18 -4.94 4.71
N GLU A 378 -13.30 -6.18 4.25
CA GLU A 378 -12.75 -7.36 4.94
C GLU A 378 -11.23 -7.23 5.13
N ALA A 379 -10.52 -6.82 4.07
CA ALA A 379 -9.08 -6.60 4.10
C ALA A 379 -8.66 -5.52 5.11
N PHE A 380 -9.48 -4.49 5.31
CA PHE A 380 -9.24 -3.41 6.27
C PHE A 380 -9.56 -3.81 7.72
N GLU A 381 -10.74 -4.41 7.95
CA GLU A 381 -11.27 -4.66 9.30
C GLU A 381 -10.67 -5.93 9.93
N VAL A 382 -10.45 -6.97 9.12
CA VAL A 382 -10.08 -8.31 9.60
C VAL A 382 -8.73 -8.76 9.04
N GLY A 383 -8.40 -8.32 7.82
CA GLY A 383 -7.19 -8.71 7.10
C GLY A 383 -5.87 -8.24 7.74
N PRO A 384 -4.74 -8.76 7.24
CA PRO A 384 -3.40 -8.42 7.75
C PRO A 384 -3.07 -6.93 7.56
N TRP A 385 -3.61 -6.28 6.52
CA TRP A 385 -3.32 -4.88 6.20
C TRP A 385 -3.71 -3.89 7.31
N GLY A 386 -4.87 -4.07 7.93
CA GLY A 386 -5.33 -3.23 9.04
C GLY A 386 -4.54 -3.44 10.34
N ARG A 387 -3.78 -4.54 10.46
CA ARG A 387 -3.11 -4.98 11.69
C ARG A 387 -1.58 -4.96 11.61
N MET A 388 -1.01 -4.92 10.40
CA MET A 388 0.45 -4.87 10.23
C MET A 388 1.03 -3.53 10.71
N ASN A 389 2.29 -3.57 11.13
CA ASN A 389 2.99 -2.35 11.51
C ASN A 389 3.09 -1.42 10.31
N PRO A 390 3.05 -0.09 10.52
CA PRO A 390 3.22 0.84 9.42
C PRO A 390 4.53 0.63 8.63
N ARG A 391 5.60 0.15 9.28
CA ARG A 391 6.89 -0.13 8.62
C ARG A 391 6.83 -1.29 7.62
N ASP A 392 5.93 -2.25 7.82
CA ASP A 392 5.84 -3.46 7.00
C ASP A 392 4.96 -3.26 5.75
N ARG A 393 4.39 -2.06 5.58
CA ARG A 393 3.58 -1.66 4.42
C ARG A 393 4.46 -1.27 3.24
N GLU A 394 5.07 -2.26 2.58
CA GLU A 394 5.72 -2.08 1.28
C GLU A 394 4.98 -2.87 0.20
N ALA A 395 4.40 -2.17 -0.78
CA ALA A 395 3.73 -2.82 -1.90
C ALA A 395 4.10 -2.10 -3.19
N TRP A 396 5.14 -2.60 -3.88
CA TRP A 396 5.21 -2.43 -5.33
C TRP A 396 6.21 -3.38 -6.01
N ARG A 397 5.81 -3.96 -7.15
CA ARG A 397 6.69 -4.75 -8.03
C ARG A 397 6.82 -4.05 -9.39
N ARG A 398 8.03 -4.09 -9.96
CA ARG A 398 8.30 -3.55 -11.30
C ARG A 398 7.72 -4.47 -12.38
N SER A 399 7.03 -3.88 -13.35
CA SER A 399 6.58 -4.53 -14.58
C SER A 399 6.85 -3.64 -15.80
N GLU A 400 6.70 -4.20 -17.01
CA GLU A 400 6.99 -3.56 -18.32
C GLU A 400 5.94 -2.49 -18.71
N LEU A 401 5.78 -1.46 -17.89
CA LEU A 401 4.64 -0.54 -17.94
C LEU A 401 4.70 0.52 -19.03
N ALA A 402 5.89 0.96 -19.44
CA ALA A 402 6.03 2.08 -20.39
C ALA A 402 5.53 1.73 -21.80
N THR A 403 5.73 0.48 -22.24
CA THR A 403 5.22 0.02 -23.54
C THR A 403 3.69 -0.06 -23.51
N ILE A 404 3.11 -0.63 -22.46
CA ILE A 404 1.65 -0.68 -22.26
C ILE A 404 1.07 0.74 -22.23
N GLU A 405 1.68 1.66 -21.49
CA GLU A 405 1.23 3.05 -21.42
C GLU A 405 1.29 3.73 -22.81
N SER A 406 2.24 3.37 -23.66
CA SER A 406 2.40 3.99 -24.99
C SER A 406 1.33 3.52 -25.99
N ILE A 407 1.07 2.22 -26.04
CA ILE A 407 0.01 1.64 -26.90
C ILE A 407 -1.39 1.94 -26.32
N ASP A 408 -1.45 1.95 -24.98
CA ASP A 408 -2.53 2.37 -24.09
C ASP A 408 -2.99 3.77 -24.44
N SER A 409 -2.18 4.74 -23.99
CA SER A 409 -2.49 6.16 -23.91
C SER A 409 -2.10 7.02 -25.11
N GLY A 410 -1.27 6.51 -26.01
CA GLY A 410 -0.59 7.33 -27.01
C GLY A 410 0.58 8.14 -26.44
N ALA A 411 0.93 7.96 -25.17
CA ALA A 411 2.11 8.59 -24.58
C ALA A 411 3.38 8.18 -25.34
N VAL A 412 4.20 9.16 -25.71
CA VAL A 412 5.50 8.89 -26.33
C VAL A 412 6.34 8.04 -25.37
N TYR A 413 6.90 6.93 -25.84
CA TYR A 413 7.54 5.91 -25.00
C TYR A 413 8.65 6.46 -24.10
N THR A 414 9.50 7.34 -24.62
CA THR A 414 10.58 7.97 -23.85
C THR A 414 10.03 8.84 -22.71
N LEU A 415 8.91 9.52 -22.96
CA LEU A 415 8.18 10.30 -21.97
C LEU A 415 7.42 9.41 -20.98
N ALA A 416 6.80 8.32 -21.44
CA ALA A 416 6.15 7.33 -20.60
C ALA A 416 7.13 6.71 -19.61
N LEU A 417 8.32 6.30 -20.08
CA LEU A 417 9.37 5.74 -19.24
C LEU A 417 9.84 6.73 -18.17
N LYS A 418 10.17 7.96 -18.57
CA LYS A 418 10.72 8.98 -17.67
C LYS A 418 9.68 9.52 -16.68
N THR A 419 8.46 9.76 -17.13
CA THR A 419 7.45 10.50 -16.37
C THR A 419 6.35 9.58 -15.87
N HIS A 420 5.59 8.93 -16.75
CA HIS A 420 4.41 8.14 -16.37
C HIS A 420 4.80 7.00 -15.44
N VAL A 421 5.84 6.23 -15.81
CA VAL A 421 6.39 5.17 -14.97
C VAL A 421 7.34 5.76 -13.93
N GLY A 422 8.36 6.52 -14.35
CA GLY A 422 9.42 7.01 -13.47
C GLY A 422 8.91 7.78 -12.24
N MET A 423 7.93 8.68 -12.42
CA MET A 423 7.33 9.42 -11.30
C MET A 423 6.41 8.53 -10.45
N SER A 424 5.73 7.55 -11.04
CA SER A 424 4.96 6.55 -10.28
C SER A 424 5.85 5.77 -9.30
N ILE A 425 7.04 5.34 -9.75
CA ILE A 425 8.03 4.68 -8.88
C ILE A 425 8.42 5.59 -7.72
N GLN A 426 8.72 6.86 -8.02
CA GLN A 426 9.10 7.84 -6.99
C GLN A 426 7.95 8.07 -6.00
N THR A 427 6.71 8.09 -6.47
CA THR A 427 5.52 8.35 -5.66
C THR A 427 5.30 7.24 -4.63
N PHE A 428 5.34 5.97 -5.06
CA PHE A 428 5.23 4.84 -4.14
C PHE A 428 6.38 4.82 -3.12
N ARG A 429 7.63 5.06 -3.56
CA ARG A 429 8.79 5.14 -2.67
C ARG A 429 8.68 6.27 -1.65
N TYR A 430 8.23 7.43 -2.09
CA TYR A 430 8.05 8.61 -1.24
C TYR A 430 7.04 8.33 -0.14
N PHE A 431 5.85 7.81 -0.49
CA PHE A 431 4.80 7.54 0.49
C PHE A 431 5.06 6.29 1.34
N ALA A 432 5.78 5.28 0.86
CA ALA A 432 6.28 4.20 1.70
C ALA A 432 7.15 4.74 2.85
N GLY A 433 7.97 5.77 2.55
CA GLY A 433 8.74 6.48 3.56
C GLY A 433 7.91 7.24 4.61
N TRP A 434 6.62 7.51 4.35
CA TRP A 434 5.72 8.21 5.27
C TRP A 434 4.98 7.29 6.24
N CYS A 435 4.86 6.00 5.96
CA CYS A 435 4.04 5.08 6.75
C CYS A 435 4.33 5.16 8.26
N ASP A 436 5.62 5.23 8.66
CA ASP A 436 6.05 5.33 10.06
C ASP A 436 6.37 6.76 10.54
N LYS A 437 6.06 7.78 9.73
CA LYS A 437 6.31 9.20 10.03
C LYS A 437 5.03 10.01 10.20
N ILE A 438 3.86 9.38 10.09
CA ILE A 438 2.57 9.98 10.39
C ILE A 438 2.44 10.16 11.92
N GLN A 439 2.40 11.41 12.38
CA GLN A 439 2.37 11.74 13.81
C GLN A 439 1.09 12.47 14.25
N GLY A 440 0.71 12.24 15.52
CA GLY A 440 -0.28 13.02 16.25
C GLY A 440 0.35 14.25 16.94
N LYS A 441 -0.39 14.86 17.87
CA LYS A 441 0.05 16.03 18.66
C LYS A 441 -0.34 15.85 20.12
N THR A 442 0.44 16.40 21.05
CA THR A 442 0.02 16.67 22.43
C THR A 442 -0.47 18.12 22.54
N ILE A 443 -1.55 18.37 23.29
CA ILE A 443 -2.24 19.67 23.31
C ILE A 443 -2.33 20.19 24.75
N PRO A 444 -1.77 21.38 25.06
CA PRO A 444 -1.81 21.96 26.40
C PRO A 444 -3.16 22.64 26.67
N ILE A 445 -4.19 21.83 26.94
CA ILE A 445 -5.53 22.35 27.28
C ILE A 445 -5.57 22.92 28.70
N ASN A 446 -6.57 23.77 28.96
CA ASN A 446 -6.88 24.21 30.32
C ASN A 446 -7.14 23.01 31.25
N GLN A 447 -6.66 23.12 32.48
CA GLN A 447 -6.72 22.05 33.48
C GLN A 447 -8.00 22.14 34.31
N ALA A 448 -8.66 21.02 34.56
CA ALA A 448 -9.80 20.88 35.47
C ALA A 448 -9.34 20.84 36.93
N ARG A 449 -8.83 21.97 37.44
CA ARG A 449 -8.23 22.05 38.78
C ARG A 449 -9.18 21.58 39.89
N PRO A 450 -8.69 20.85 40.91
CA PRO A 450 -7.28 20.58 41.21
C PRO A 450 -6.62 19.47 40.38
N ASN A 451 -7.40 18.70 39.61
CA ASN A 451 -6.93 17.61 38.75
C ASN A 451 -6.11 18.13 37.55
N ARG A 452 -5.51 17.19 36.80
CA ARG A 452 -4.77 17.48 35.56
C ARG A 452 -5.46 16.82 34.36
N ASN A 453 -5.18 17.35 33.17
CA ASN A 453 -5.67 16.76 31.92
C ASN A 453 -4.51 16.60 30.92
N LEU A 454 -4.46 15.43 30.27
CA LEU A 454 -3.60 15.13 29.14
C LEU A 454 -4.47 14.99 27.89
N THR A 455 -4.25 15.84 26.90
CA THR A 455 -4.87 15.70 25.57
C THR A 455 -3.81 15.39 24.53
N PHE A 456 -4.08 14.37 23.72
CA PHE A 456 -3.27 14.05 22.54
C PHE A 456 -4.14 13.60 21.37
N THR A 457 -3.59 13.59 20.17
CA THR A 457 -4.28 13.14 18.96
C THR A 457 -3.66 11.87 18.38
N LYS A 458 -4.49 11.01 17.82
CA LYS A 458 -4.10 9.87 17.00
C LYS A 458 -4.52 10.13 15.54
N LYS A 459 -3.62 9.87 14.61
CA LYS A 459 -3.91 9.82 13.17
C LYS A 459 -4.30 8.38 12.84
N GLU A 460 -5.51 8.18 12.34
CA GLU A 460 -6.04 6.86 11.98
C GLU A 460 -6.44 6.84 10.50
N PRO A 461 -6.36 5.68 9.81
CA PRO A 461 -6.95 5.52 8.49
C PRO A 461 -8.45 5.79 8.51
N LEU A 462 -8.99 6.13 7.34
CA LEU A 462 -10.42 6.35 7.12
C LEU A 462 -11.19 5.03 6.96
N GLY A 463 -10.55 3.99 6.42
CA GLY A 463 -11.16 2.70 6.09
C GLY A 463 -11.11 2.44 4.59
N VAL A 464 -12.23 1.97 4.03
CA VAL A 464 -12.34 1.74 2.59
C VAL A 464 -12.38 3.08 1.84
N CYS A 465 -11.42 3.29 0.95
CA CYS A 465 -11.38 4.43 0.04
C CYS A 465 -11.70 3.99 -1.39
N ALA A 466 -12.31 4.88 -2.17
CA ALA A 466 -12.41 4.73 -3.61
C ALA A 466 -11.61 5.82 -4.31
N ILE A 467 -10.98 5.47 -5.44
CA ILE A 467 -10.36 6.46 -6.32
C ILE A 467 -10.87 6.30 -7.75
N VAL A 468 -11.15 7.42 -8.40
CA VAL A 468 -11.55 7.51 -9.79
C VAL A 468 -10.52 8.36 -10.50
N ILE A 469 -9.79 7.76 -11.45
CA ILE A 469 -8.65 8.39 -12.12
C ILE A 469 -8.96 8.74 -13.59
N PRO A 470 -8.32 9.78 -14.15
CA PRO A 470 -8.48 10.20 -15.53
C PRO A 470 -7.64 9.32 -16.48
N TRP A 471 -7.71 9.63 -17.77
CA TRP A 471 -7.10 8.87 -18.87
C TRP A 471 -5.78 9.44 -19.40
N ASN A 472 -5.36 10.62 -18.95
CA ASN A 472 -4.23 11.36 -19.53
C ASN A 472 -2.85 10.88 -19.04
N TYR A 473 -2.76 10.45 -17.78
CA TYR A 473 -1.63 9.73 -17.22
C TYR A 473 -2.14 8.53 -16.37
N PRO A 474 -2.69 7.48 -17.00
CA PRO A 474 -3.38 6.40 -16.30
C PRO A 474 -2.60 5.82 -15.11
N LEU A 475 -1.34 5.44 -15.33
CA LEU A 475 -0.52 4.88 -14.26
C LEU A 475 -0.10 5.92 -13.22
N MET A 476 0.25 7.12 -13.66
CA MET A 476 0.76 8.18 -12.77
C MET A 476 -0.31 8.69 -11.82
N MET A 477 -1.54 8.88 -12.30
CA MET A 477 -2.67 9.31 -11.47
C MET A 477 -3.14 8.22 -10.52
N LEU A 478 -3.05 6.95 -10.94
CA LEU A 478 -3.18 5.82 -10.01
C LEU A 478 -2.17 5.97 -8.87
N ALA A 479 -0.87 6.09 -9.20
CA ALA A 479 0.19 6.14 -8.21
C ALA A 479 0.05 7.33 -7.25
N TRP A 480 -0.28 8.52 -7.77
CA TRP A 480 -0.48 9.73 -6.95
C TRP A 480 -1.54 9.54 -5.88
N LYS A 481 -2.69 8.97 -6.25
CA LYS A 481 -3.81 8.81 -5.32
C LYS A 481 -3.67 7.57 -4.43
N SER A 482 -3.25 6.45 -5.01
CA SER A 482 -3.18 5.17 -4.29
C SER A 482 -2.05 5.12 -3.28
N ALA A 483 -0.86 5.67 -3.60
CA ALA A 483 0.29 5.58 -2.71
C ALA A 483 0.04 6.29 -1.37
N ALA A 484 -0.52 7.50 -1.38
CA ALA A 484 -0.90 8.22 -0.15
C ALA A 484 -2.01 7.50 0.62
N CYS A 485 -3.00 6.93 -0.10
CA CYS A 485 -4.10 6.16 0.47
C CYS A 485 -3.59 4.93 1.24
N LEU A 486 -2.72 4.14 0.60
CA LEU A 486 -2.14 2.92 1.15
C LEU A 486 -1.17 3.23 2.29
N ALA A 487 -0.31 4.25 2.14
CA ALA A 487 0.62 4.65 3.21
C ALA A 487 -0.11 5.07 4.50
N ALA A 488 -1.28 5.72 4.36
CA ALA A 488 -2.15 6.05 5.48
C ALA A 488 -2.84 4.82 6.12
N GLY A 489 -2.75 3.63 5.52
CA GLY A 489 -3.30 2.36 6.04
C GLY A 489 -4.74 2.06 5.60
N ASN A 490 -5.21 2.65 4.51
CA ASN A 490 -6.54 2.38 3.95
C ASN A 490 -6.49 1.22 2.95
N THR A 491 -7.66 0.64 2.65
CA THR A 491 -7.87 -0.23 1.48
C THR A 491 -8.50 0.55 0.34
N LEU A 492 -8.41 0.04 -0.88
CA LEU A 492 -8.69 0.82 -2.09
C LEU A 492 -9.56 0.07 -3.09
N VAL A 493 -10.65 0.71 -3.53
CA VAL A 493 -11.36 0.33 -4.75
C VAL A 493 -11.06 1.36 -5.84
N LEU A 494 -10.37 0.92 -6.88
CA LEU A 494 -9.88 1.73 -7.99
C LEU A 494 -10.81 1.60 -9.20
N LYS A 495 -11.27 2.74 -9.72
CA LYS A 495 -11.90 2.84 -11.03
C LYS A 495 -10.97 3.60 -12.01
N PRO A 496 -10.37 2.93 -13.00
CA PRO A 496 -9.68 3.61 -14.10
C PRO A 496 -10.67 4.36 -15.02
N ALA A 497 -10.14 5.22 -15.88
CA ALA A 497 -10.91 5.70 -17.02
C ALA A 497 -11.21 4.53 -17.98
N GLN A 498 -12.45 4.44 -18.47
CA GLN A 498 -12.90 3.33 -19.34
C GLN A 498 -11.99 3.09 -20.56
N VAL A 499 -11.43 4.17 -21.11
CA VAL A 499 -10.61 4.12 -22.33
C VAL A 499 -9.18 3.67 -22.08
N ARG A 500 -8.71 3.59 -20.82
CA ARG A 500 -7.29 3.39 -20.44
C ARG A 500 -7.16 2.56 -19.16
N THR A 501 -7.08 1.24 -19.32
CA THR A 501 -7.24 0.29 -18.21
C THR A 501 -6.04 -0.63 -17.98
N HIS A 502 -5.16 -0.79 -18.97
CA HIS A 502 -4.17 -1.87 -18.95
C HIS A 502 -3.04 -1.67 -17.95
N THR A 503 -2.46 -0.46 -17.87
CA THR A 503 -1.39 -0.19 -16.89
C THR A 503 -1.90 -0.20 -15.44
N PRO A 504 -3.08 0.36 -15.10
CA PRO A 504 -3.72 0.10 -13.82
C PRO A 504 -3.92 -1.37 -13.47
N ALA A 505 -4.42 -2.19 -14.40
CA ALA A 505 -4.63 -3.61 -14.17
C ALA A 505 -3.30 -4.32 -13.87
N GLN A 506 -2.25 -4.02 -14.65
CA GLN A 506 -0.93 -4.65 -14.53
C GLN A 506 -0.24 -4.46 -13.16
N VAL A 507 -0.51 -3.35 -12.47
CA VAL A 507 0.10 -3.05 -11.16
C VAL A 507 -0.78 -3.46 -9.98
N THR A 508 -2.01 -3.89 -10.23
CA THR A 508 -2.94 -4.33 -9.20
C THR A 508 -2.73 -5.83 -8.97
N THR A 509 -1.96 -6.17 -7.94
CA THR A 509 -1.57 -7.56 -7.65
C THR A 509 -1.82 -7.97 -6.20
N ASP A 510 -2.35 -7.07 -5.37
CA ASP A 510 -2.56 -7.29 -3.94
C ASP A 510 -4.04 -7.14 -3.60
N SER A 511 -4.56 -8.05 -2.78
CA SER A 511 -5.91 -8.07 -2.22
C SER A 511 -6.36 -6.76 -1.54
N VAL A 512 -5.42 -5.86 -1.21
CA VAL A 512 -5.70 -4.53 -0.63
C VAL A 512 -6.25 -3.52 -1.66
N ILE A 513 -6.08 -3.81 -2.96
CA ILE A 513 -6.55 -2.98 -4.07
C ILE A 513 -7.49 -3.81 -4.95
N ASP A 514 -8.73 -3.37 -5.10
CA ASP A 514 -9.67 -3.91 -6.09
C ASP A 514 -9.74 -2.99 -7.31
N PHE A 515 -9.65 -3.55 -8.53
CA PHE A 515 -9.66 -2.82 -9.79
C PHE A 515 -10.93 -3.11 -10.60
N ILE A 516 -11.70 -2.04 -10.90
CA ILE A 516 -13.05 -2.14 -11.46
C ILE A 516 -13.16 -1.31 -12.76
N PRO A 517 -12.86 -1.89 -13.93
CA PRO A 517 -12.95 -1.21 -15.22
C PRO A 517 -14.42 -1.07 -15.67
N ALA A 518 -14.87 0.17 -15.91
CA ALA A 518 -16.21 0.46 -16.45
C ALA A 518 -16.42 1.95 -16.79
N GLY A 519 -17.63 2.26 -17.31
CA GLY A 519 -18.12 3.61 -17.54
C GLY A 519 -18.66 4.33 -16.28
N GLY A 520 -19.49 5.35 -16.49
CA GLY A 520 -19.97 6.27 -15.44
C GLY A 520 -20.68 5.60 -14.24
N MET A 521 -21.39 4.50 -14.49
CA MET A 521 -22.16 3.76 -13.48
C MET A 521 -21.32 3.36 -12.25
N VAL A 522 -20.11 2.86 -12.44
CA VAL A 522 -19.23 2.45 -11.32
C VAL A 522 -18.84 3.64 -10.45
N GLY A 523 -18.55 4.79 -11.05
CA GLY A 523 -18.22 6.00 -10.30
C GLY A 523 -19.41 6.49 -9.46
N GLN A 524 -20.63 6.38 -10.00
CA GLN A 524 -21.85 6.69 -9.26
C GLN A 524 -22.06 5.70 -8.11
N ARG A 525 -21.96 4.38 -8.36
CA ARG A 525 -22.11 3.37 -7.30
C ARG A 525 -21.09 3.54 -6.17
N MET A 526 -19.82 3.81 -6.51
CA MET A 526 -18.79 4.13 -5.52
C MET A 526 -19.13 5.38 -4.69
N SER A 527 -19.69 6.40 -5.33
CA SER A 527 -20.14 7.63 -4.66
C SER A 527 -21.31 7.39 -3.71
N ASP A 528 -22.16 6.41 -4.01
CA ASP A 528 -23.36 6.07 -3.23
C ASP A 528 -23.11 4.99 -2.17
N HIS A 529 -22.06 4.19 -2.29
CA HIS A 529 -21.84 3.02 -1.44
C HIS A 529 -21.68 3.42 0.05
N PRO A 530 -22.37 2.75 0.98
CA PRO A 530 -22.37 3.12 2.41
C PRO A 530 -21.05 2.79 3.14
N ASP A 531 -20.30 1.79 2.67
CA ASP A 531 -19.03 1.38 3.29
C ASP A 531 -17.80 2.16 2.80
N ILE A 532 -17.89 2.87 1.67
CA ILE A 532 -16.82 3.77 1.23
C ILE A 532 -16.81 5.00 2.14
N ARG A 533 -15.65 5.32 2.71
CA ARG A 533 -15.46 6.45 3.65
C ARG A 533 -14.78 7.66 3.04
N LYS A 534 -14.11 7.49 1.90
CA LYS A 534 -13.52 8.58 1.13
C LYS A 534 -13.55 8.26 -0.37
N LEU A 535 -13.81 9.28 -1.19
CA LEU A 535 -13.68 9.21 -2.64
C LEU A 535 -12.69 10.27 -3.15
N GLY A 536 -11.59 9.84 -3.78
CA GLY A 536 -10.67 10.72 -4.50
C GLY A 536 -10.99 10.74 -5.98
N PHE A 537 -11.38 11.89 -6.54
CA PHE A 537 -11.73 12.03 -7.95
C PHE A 537 -10.81 13.02 -8.65
N THR A 538 -10.32 12.62 -9.81
CA THR A 538 -9.77 13.54 -10.81
C THR A 538 -10.53 13.41 -12.12
N GLY A 539 -10.97 14.54 -12.68
CA GLY A 539 -11.69 14.57 -13.96
C GLY A 539 -12.41 15.90 -14.20
N SER A 540 -13.44 15.91 -15.03
CA SER A 540 -14.12 17.17 -15.39
C SER A 540 -14.98 17.73 -14.26
N THR A 541 -15.08 19.06 -14.21
CA THR A 541 -15.86 19.79 -13.18
C THR A 541 -17.33 19.35 -13.09
N PRO A 542 -18.08 19.14 -14.19
CA PRO A 542 -19.47 18.67 -14.10
C PRO A 542 -19.60 17.32 -13.40
N ILE A 543 -18.69 16.38 -13.67
CA ILE A 543 -18.68 15.04 -13.04
C ILE A 543 -18.23 15.15 -11.58
N GLY A 544 -17.24 15.97 -11.27
CA GLY A 544 -16.81 16.24 -9.90
C GLY A 544 -17.95 16.78 -9.02
N LYS A 545 -18.75 17.73 -9.54
CA LYS A 545 -19.94 18.24 -8.86
C LYS A 545 -20.97 17.14 -8.59
N GLN A 546 -21.20 16.23 -9.55
CA GLN A 546 -22.11 15.09 -9.37
C GLN A 546 -21.62 14.11 -8.31
N ILE A 547 -20.31 13.80 -8.31
CA ILE A 547 -19.70 12.91 -7.32
C ILE A 547 -19.81 13.53 -5.92
N MET A 548 -19.46 14.80 -5.76
CA MET A 548 -19.57 15.51 -4.49
C MET A 548 -21.01 15.50 -3.96
N LYS A 549 -21.99 15.78 -4.83
CA LYS A 549 -23.41 15.72 -4.49
C LYS A 549 -23.81 14.33 -3.98
N SER A 550 -23.39 13.28 -4.68
CA SER A 550 -23.70 11.89 -4.32
C SER A 550 -23.03 11.47 -3.00
N CYS A 551 -21.79 11.89 -2.77
CA CYS A 551 -21.09 11.69 -1.50
C CYS A 551 -21.83 12.36 -0.32
N ALA A 552 -22.35 13.58 -0.54
CA ALA A 552 -23.11 14.31 0.47
C ALA A 552 -24.47 13.66 0.76
N LEU A 553 -25.18 13.20 -0.27
CA LEU A 553 -26.51 12.59 -0.13
C LEU A 553 -26.50 11.16 0.45
N SER A 554 -25.38 10.44 0.30
CA SER A 554 -25.28 9.05 0.74
C SER A 554 -24.93 8.93 2.22
N ASN A 555 -23.66 9.06 2.58
CA ASN A 555 -23.15 8.76 3.94
C ASN A 555 -22.15 9.82 4.44
N LEU A 556 -22.12 11.01 3.84
CA LEU A 556 -21.17 12.09 4.16
C LEU A 556 -19.69 11.64 4.10
N LYS A 557 -19.37 10.70 3.19
CA LYS A 557 -18.00 10.29 2.92
C LYS A 557 -17.15 11.50 2.53
N LYS A 558 -15.88 11.51 2.96
CA LYS A 558 -14.92 12.56 2.54
C LYS A 558 -14.76 12.50 1.02
N VAL A 559 -14.52 13.66 0.41
CA VAL A 559 -14.24 13.75 -1.03
C VAL A 559 -13.08 14.69 -1.26
N SER A 560 -12.18 14.34 -2.18
CA SER A 560 -11.15 15.24 -2.71
C SER A 560 -11.34 15.32 -4.23
N LEU A 561 -11.33 16.52 -4.77
CA LEU A 561 -11.66 16.80 -6.16
C LEU A 561 -10.51 17.58 -6.80
N GLU A 562 -9.89 17.01 -7.82
CA GLU A 562 -9.02 17.78 -8.71
C GLU A 562 -9.66 17.81 -10.10
N LEU A 563 -10.06 19.01 -10.49
CA LEU A 563 -10.92 19.27 -11.64
C LEU A 563 -10.18 20.15 -12.65
N GLY A 564 -10.82 20.38 -13.80
CA GLY A 564 -10.20 21.06 -14.95
C GLY A 564 -9.49 22.39 -14.64
N GLY A 565 -8.67 22.82 -15.58
CA GLY A 565 -7.88 24.05 -15.48
C GLY A 565 -7.94 24.92 -16.74
N LYS A 566 -7.82 26.24 -16.55
CA LYS A 566 -7.50 27.20 -17.62
C LYS A 566 -6.29 28.03 -17.22
N SER A 567 -5.22 27.32 -16.87
CA SER A 567 -4.04 27.87 -16.19
C SER A 567 -3.37 28.98 -16.99
N PRO A 568 -3.19 30.19 -16.42
CA PRO A 568 -2.52 31.29 -17.10
C PRO A 568 -0.99 31.21 -16.97
N LEU A 569 -0.28 31.53 -18.05
CA LEU A 569 1.17 31.75 -18.06
C LEU A 569 1.47 33.19 -18.53
N ILE A 570 2.05 34.01 -17.65
CA ILE A 570 2.40 35.41 -17.93
C ILE A 570 3.88 35.50 -18.30
N ILE A 571 4.20 36.07 -19.46
CA ILE A 571 5.56 36.19 -20.00
C ILE A 571 5.90 37.67 -20.16
N PHE A 572 6.77 38.18 -19.30
CA PHE A 572 7.27 39.55 -19.35
C PHE A 572 8.44 39.70 -20.32
N SER A 573 8.59 40.90 -20.87
CA SER A 573 9.63 41.33 -21.80
C SER A 573 11.06 41.18 -21.27
N ASP A 574 11.25 41.24 -19.95
CA ASP A 574 12.55 41.06 -19.30
C ASP A 574 12.98 39.60 -19.11
N CYS A 575 12.14 38.65 -19.52
CA CYS A 575 12.43 37.23 -19.39
C CYS A 575 13.62 36.80 -20.27
N ASP A 576 14.06 35.57 -20.05
CA ASP A 576 14.97 34.90 -20.97
C ASP A 576 14.16 34.36 -22.16
N MET A 577 14.18 35.06 -23.31
CA MET A 577 13.37 34.71 -24.49
C MET A 577 13.53 33.24 -24.92
N ASP A 578 14.75 32.72 -24.96
CA ASP A 578 15.00 31.34 -25.41
C ASP A 578 14.47 30.31 -24.41
N LYS A 579 14.51 30.61 -23.12
CA LYS A 579 13.87 29.76 -22.10
C LYS A 579 12.36 29.93 -22.12
N ALA A 580 11.84 31.13 -22.33
CA ALA A 580 10.41 31.41 -22.38
C ALA A 580 9.74 30.67 -23.53
N VAL A 581 10.33 30.66 -24.74
CA VAL A 581 9.82 29.88 -25.88
C VAL A 581 9.83 28.38 -25.55
N ARG A 582 10.95 27.84 -25.06
CA ARG A 582 11.06 26.41 -24.71
C ARG A 582 10.07 25.98 -23.62
N MET A 583 9.97 26.75 -22.53
CA MET A 583 9.10 26.43 -21.41
C MET A 583 7.63 26.74 -21.71
N GLY A 584 7.35 27.77 -22.51
CA GLY A 584 6.01 28.05 -23.02
C GLY A 584 5.51 26.94 -23.92
N MET A 585 6.34 26.44 -24.83
CA MET A 585 6.01 25.23 -25.62
C MET A 585 5.79 24.01 -24.73
N SER A 586 6.67 23.76 -23.75
CA SER A 586 6.48 22.66 -22.80
C SER A 586 5.17 22.80 -22.03
N SER A 587 4.81 24.02 -21.60
CA SER A 587 3.60 24.28 -20.82
C SER A 587 2.30 23.90 -21.53
N VAL A 588 2.31 23.85 -22.87
CA VAL A 588 1.15 23.51 -23.70
C VAL A 588 1.26 22.13 -24.34
N PHE A 589 2.39 21.82 -24.97
CA PHE A 589 2.51 20.64 -25.83
C PHE A 589 3.01 19.38 -25.12
N PHE A 590 3.45 19.50 -23.86
CA PHE A 590 3.87 18.33 -23.07
C PHE A 590 2.74 17.31 -22.93
N ASN A 591 3.08 16.03 -23.11
CA ASN A 591 2.09 14.94 -23.19
C ASN A 591 0.94 15.28 -24.14
N LYS A 592 1.26 15.87 -25.29
CA LYS A 592 0.32 16.30 -26.35
C LYS A 592 -0.87 17.13 -25.84
N GLY A 593 -0.65 17.91 -24.79
CA GLY A 593 -1.59 18.86 -24.18
C GLY A 593 -2.67 18.24 -23.28
N GLU A 594 -2.70 16.92 -23.16
CA GLU A 594 -3.57 16.22 -22.21
C GLU A 594 -2.91 16.23 -20.83
N ASN A 595 -2.94 17.40 -20.20
CA ASN A 595 -2.25 17.69 -18.97
C ASN A 595 -3.07 18.71 -18.20
N CYS A 596 -3.52 18.37 -16.98
CA CYS A 596 -4.42 19.23 -16.19
C CYS A 596 -3.80 20.59 -15.86
N ILE A 597 -2.48 20.66 -15.71
CA ILE A 597 -1.78 21.92 -15.44
C ILE A 597 -1.39 22.69 -16.69
N ALA A 598 -1.70 22.20 -17.90
CA ALA A 598 -1.31 22.86 -19.15
C ALA A 598 -1.69 24.34 -19.14
N ALA A 599 -0.79 25.19 -19.67
CA ALA A 599 -1.05 26.62 -19.78
C ALA A 599 -2.11 26.88 -20.84
N GLY A 600 -3.37 26.91 -20.42
CA GLY A 600 -4.51 27.10 -21.32
C GLY A 600 -4.64 28.52 -21.85
N ARG A 601 -3.90 29.48 -21.29
CA ARG A 601 -3.75 30.87 -21.79
C ARG A 601 -2.31 31.32 -21.56
N LEU A 602 -1.71 31.93 -22.58
CA LEU A 602 -0.45 32.64 -22.46
C LEU A 602 -0.70 34.14 -22.63
N PHE A 603 -0.21 34.94 -21.70
CA PHE A 603 -0.19 36.39 -21.81
C PHE A 603 1.24 36.83 -22.08
N VAL A 604 1.49 37.42 -23.24
CA VAL A 604 2.83 37.85 -23.64
C VAL A 604 2.87 39.37 -23.74
N GLU A 605 3.88 39.97 -23.14
CA GLU A 605 4.02 41.43 -23.10
C GLU A 605 4.21 41.98 -24.51
N GLU A 606 3.54 43.09 -24.81
CA GLU A 606 3.36 43.64 -26.15
C GLU A 606 4.69 43.80 -26.92
N SER A 607 5.72 44.34 -26.28
CA SER A 607 7.04 44.58 -26.89
C SER A 607 7.78 43.31 -27.37
N ILE A 608 7.44 42.13 -26.84
CA ILE A 608 8.10 40.86 -27.20
C ILE A 608 7.18 39.86 -27.91
N HIS A 609 5.88 40.15 -28.02
CA HIS A 609 4.88 39.21 -28.53
C HIS A 609 5.22 38.66 -29.92
N ASP A 610 5.42 39.54 -30.91
CA ASP A 610 5.53 39.08 -32.30
C ASP A 610 6.80 38.25 -32.52
N GLU A 611 7.89 38.60 -31.83
CA GLU A 611 9.14 37.83 -31.84
C GLU A 611 8.98 36.47 -31.13
N TYR A 612 8.27 36.44 -30.00
CA TYR A 612 7.94 35.19 -29.30
C TYR A 612 7.12 34.25 -30.19
N ILE A 613 6.06 34.76 -30.82
CA ILE A 613 5.22 33.99 -31.76
C ILE A 613 6.04 33.44 -32.92
N ARG A 614 6.90 34.25 -33.53
CA ARG A 614 7.79 33.80 -34.62
C ARG A 614 8.67 32.63 -34.18
N ARG A 615 9.34 32.74 -33.03
CA ARG A 615 10.20 31.66 -32.49
C ARG A 615 9.41 30.41 -32.12
N VAL A 616 8.21 30.55 -31.55
CA VAL A 616 7.34 29.41 -31.26
C VAL A 616 6.98 28.66 -32.54
N VAL A 617 6.61 29.36 -33.62
CA VAL A 617 6.30 28.72 -34.91
C VAL A 617 7.52 27.99 -35.48
N GLU A 618 8.72 28.56 -35.35
CA GLU A 618 9.97 27.91 -35.79
C GLU A 618 10.25 26.60 -35.04
N GLU A 619 9.99 26.56 -33.73
CA GLU A 619 10.16 25.36 -32.92
C GLU A 619 9.03 24.35 -33.12
N ILE A 620 7.77 24.78 -33.27
CA ILE A 620 6.63 23.89 -33.59
C ILE A 620 6.92 23.08 -34.86
N LYS A 621 7.45 23.74 -35.90
CA LYS A 621 7.79 23.07 -37.17
C LYS A 621 8.88 22.01 -37.05
N LYS A 622 9.65 21.99 -35.95
CA LYS A 622 10.69 20.98 -35.68
C LYS A 622 10.14 19.76 -34.95
N MET A 623 8.94 19.84 -34.36
CA MET A 623 8.33 18.75 -33.60
C MET A 623 7.99 17.57 -34.50
N LYS A 624 8.48 16.37 -34.15
CA LYS A 624 8.17 15.16 -34.90
C LYS A 624 6.89 14.51 -34.40
N VAL A 625 5.83 14.62 -35.20
CA VAL A 625 4.56 13.94 -34.97
C VAL A 625 4.63 12.51 -35.51
N GLY A 626 4.38 11.51 -34.66
CA GLY A 626 4.61 10.13 -35.08
C GLY A 626 4.16 9.06 -34.11
N ASP A 627 4.42 7.81 -34.48
CA ASP A 627 4.18 6.65 -33.63
C ASP A 627 4.84 6.86 -32.25
N PRO A 628 4.09 6.75 -31.13
CA PRO A 628 4.62 6.95 -29.79
C PRO A 628 5.79 6.01 -29.43
N LEU A 629 5.90 4.85 -30.06
CA LEU A 629 6.99 3.91 -29.84
C LEU A 629 8.27 4.32 -30.57
N HIS A 630 8.20 5.16 -31.60
CA HIS A 630 9.37 5.59 -32.33
C HIS A 630 10.20 6.57 -31.49
N ARG A 631 11.50 6.28 -31.28
CA ARG A 631 12.34 7.02 -30.31
C ARG A 631 12.58 8.48 -30.66
N SER A 632 12.38 8.87 -31.92
CA SER A 632 12.50 10.26 -32.37
C SER A 632 11.17 11.02 -32.34
N THR A 633 10.06 10.41 -31.92
CA THR A 633 8.77 11.09 -31.83
C THR A 633 8.78 12.05 -30.67
N ASP A 634 8.34 13.29 -30.91
CA ASP A 634 8.17 14.30 -29.85
C ASP A 634 6.69 14.45 -29.46
N HIS A 635 5.78 14.22 -30.42
CA HIS A 635 4.35 14.46 -30.29
C HIS A 635 3.53 13.24 -30.75
N GLY A 636 2.87 12.59 -29.81
CA GLY A 636 2.05 11.39 -30.04
C GLY A 636 0.60 11.71 -30.44
N PRO A 637 -0.23 10.68 -30.65
CA PRO A 637 -1.65 10.85 -30.89
C PRO A 637 -2.36 11.31 -29.62
N GLN A 638 -3.54 11.91 -29.78
CA GLN A 638 -4.46 12.12 -28.69
C GLN A 638 -5.01 10.77 -28.20
N ASN A 639 -5.14 10.60 -26.89
CA ASN A 639 -6.42 10.20 -26.33
C ASN A 639 -7.16 9.04 -27.01
N HIS A 640 -8.34 9.42 -27.46
CA HIS A 640 -9.34 8.58 -28.08
C HIS A 640 -10.13 9.49 -29.02
N LYS A 641 -10.87 8.90 -29.96
CA LYS A 641 -11.58 9.61 -31.03
C LYS A 641 -12.46 10.77 -30.53
N ALA A 642 -13.25 10.55 -29.47
CA ALA A 642 -14.16 11.57 -28.96
C ALA A 642 -13.43 12.81 -28.41
N HIS A 643 -12.21 12.66 -27.87
CA HIS A 643 -11.38 13.79 -27.47
C HIS A 643 -10.84 14.54 -28.69
N MET A 644 -10.36 13.80 -29.69
CA MET A 644 -9.90 14.37 -30.95
C MET A 644 -10.96 15.24 -31.63
N ASP A 645 -12.21 14.75 -31.67
CA ASP A 645 -13.33 15.48 -32.28
C ASP A 645 -13.64 16.78 -31.56
N LYS A 646 -13.58 16.78 -30.23
CA LYS A 646 -13.71 18.00 -29.43
C LYS A 646 -12.60 19.01 -29.69
N LEU A 647 -11.37 18.57 -29.93
CA LEU A 647 -10.25 19.47 -30.22
C LEU A 647 -10.39 20.13 -31.58
N VAL A 648 -10.91 19.40 -32.58
CA VAL A 648 -11.22 19.99 -33.89
C VAL A 648 -12.34 21.02 -33.74
N GLU A 649 -13.43 20.67 -33.08
CA GLU A 649 -14.55 21.60 -32.80
C GLU A 649 -14.08 22.84 -32.03
N TYR A 650 -13.22 22.66 -31.01
CA TYR A 650 -12.65 23.76 -30.23
C TYR A 650 -11.86 24.74 -31.12
N CYS A 651 -11.06 24.24 -32.06
CA CYS A 651 -10.33 25.08 -33.02
C CYS A 651 -11.27 25.81 -33.98
N GLU A 652 -12.30 25.12 -34.49
CA GLU A 652 -13.31 25.71 -35.38
C GLU A 652 -14.06 26.86 -34.69
N VAL A 653 -14.45 26.69 -33.42
CA VAL A 653 -15.07 27.75 -32.62
C VAL A 653 -14.11 28.93 -32.43
N GLY A 654 -12.83 28.67 -32.12
CA GLY A 654 -11.82 29.73 -31.98
C GLY A 654 -11.68 30.61 -33.23
N VAL A 655 -11.60 30.00 -34.41
CA VAL A 655 -11.56 30.73 -35.70
C VAL A 655 -12.87 31.50 -35.93
N LYS A 656 -14.01 30.85 -35.66
CA LYS A 656 -15.34 31.45 -35.85
C LYS A 656 -15.57 32.69 -34.98
N GLU A 657 -15.01 32.72 -33.77
CA GLU A 657 -15.12 33.85 -32.83
C GLU A 657 -14.08 34.94 -33.07
N GLY A 658 -13.19 34.77 -34.06
CA GLY A 658 -12.29 35.83 -34.53
C GLY A 658 -10.85 35.73 -34.05
N ALA A 659 -10.45 34.65 -33.36
CA ALA A 659 -9.04 34.42 -33.05
C ALA A 659 -8.23 34.08 -34.31
N THR A 660 -6.98 34.52 -34.36
CA THR A 660 -6.08 34.24 -35.49
C THR A 660 -5.43 32.87 -35.33
N LEU A 661 -5.76 31.92 -36.20
CA LEU A 661 -5.08 30.63 -36.28
C LEU A 661 -3.75 30.78 -37.03
N VAL A 662 -2.62 30.78 -36.30
CA VAL A 662 -1.27 30.96 -36.87
C VAL A 662 -0.71 29.67 -37.44
N TYR A 663 -0.96 28.54 -36.77
CA TYR A 663 -0.49 27.22 -37.17
C TYR A 663 -1.39 26.11 -36.61
N GLY A 664 -1.54 25.02 -37.35
CA GLY A 664 -2.24 23.81 -36.91
C GLY A 664 -3.77 23.91 -37.00
N GLY A 665 -4.45 23.44 -35.96
CA GLY A 665 -5.90 23.52 -35.80
C GLY A 665 -6.67 22.35 -36.41
N LYS A 666 -5.97 21.30 -36.90
CA LYS A 666 -6.58 20.18 -37.62
C LYS A 666 -6.02 18.83 -37.17
N GLN A 667 -6.78 17.78 -37.52
CA GLN A 667 -6.27 16.42 -37.50
C GLN A 667 -5.18 16.24 -38.57
N VAL A 668 -4.09 15.59 -38.19
CA VAL A 668 -3.03 15.19 -39.13
C VAL A 668 -3.57 14.10 -40.06
N ASP A 669 -3.35 14.25 -41.36
CA ASP A 669 -3.78 13.29 -42.38
C ASP A 669 -2.94 11.99 -42.33
N ARG A 670 -3.28 11.13 -41.36
CA ARG A 670 -2.68 9.82 -41.11
C ARG A 670 -3.62 8.96 -40.27
N PRO A 671 -3.42 7.62 -40.21
CA PRO A 671 -4.15 6.77 -39.28
C PRO A 671 -3.99 7.20 -37.82
N GLY A 672 -4.99 6.88 -37.00
CA GLY A 672 -5.03 7.26 -35.58
C GLY A 672 -5.55 8.67 -35.33
N PHE A 673 -5.40 9.13 -34.09
CA PHE A 673 -6.02 10.36 -33.59
C PHE A 673 -4.99 11.47 -33.35
N PHE A 674 -4.22 11.83 -34.37
CA PHE A 674 -3.15 12.82 -34.26
C PHE A 674 -3.67 14.24 -34.49
N MET A 675 -3.44 15.13 -33.52
CA MET A 675 -3.72 16.57 -33.64
C MET A 675 -2.44 17.33 -33.95
N GLU A 676 -2.49 18.26 -34.90
CA GLU A 676 -1.39 19.21 -35.12
C GLU A 676 -1.17 20.07 -33.87
N PRO A 677 0.09 20.30 -33.42
CA PRO A 677 0.35 21.35 -32.46
C PRO A 677 -0.22 22.66 -32.99
N THR A 678 -1.02 23.36 -32.19
CA THR A 678 -1.86 24.47 -32.66
C THR A 678 -1.49 25.76 -31.93
N LEU A 679 -1.50 26.88 -32.63
CA LEU A 679 -1.22 28.21 -32.10
C LEU A 679 -2.27 29.22 -32.55
N PHE A 680 -2.95 29.82 -31.57
CA PHE A 680 -3.84 30.96 -31.74
C PHE A 680 -3.22 32.24 -31.16
N THR A 681 -3.35 33.35 -31.88
CA THR A 681 -3.06 34.71 -31.41
C THR A 681 -4.31 35.59 -31.51
N ASP A 682 -4.18 36.83 -31.08
CA ASP A 682 -5.27 37.82 -31.09
C ASP A 682 -6.52 37.35 -30.32
N VAL A 683 -6.27 36.57 -29.26
CA VAL A 683 -7.33 36.02 -28.42
C VAL A 683 -7.77 37.07 -27.42
N GLU A 684 -9.06 37.41 -27.47
CA GLU A 684 -9.70 38.32 -26.53
C GLU A 684 -10.36 37.54 -25.37
N ASP A 685 -10.43 38.16 -24.19
CA ASP A 685 -10.84 37.46 -22.95
C ASP A 685 -12.30 36.95 -23.00
N HIS A 686 -13.16 37.52 -23.87
CA HIS A 686 -14.54 37.08 -23.99
C HIS A 686 -14.71 35.78 -24.80
N MET A 687 -13.74 35.43 -25.63
CA MET A 687 -13.79 34.27 -26.53
C MET A 687 -13.89 32.95 -25.76
N PHE A 688 -14.60 31.98 -26.32
CA PHE A 688 -14.73 30.62 -25.82
C PHE A 688 -13.37 29.99 -25.53
N ILE A 689 -12.42 30.11 -26.46
CA ILE A 689 -11.08 29.51 -26.30
C ILE A 689 -10.22 30.19 -25.22
N ALA A 690 -10.61 31.37 -24.72
CA ALA A 690 -9.98 32.00 -23.57
C ALA A 690 -10.53 31.46 -22.24
N LYS A 691 -11.72 30.86 -22.23
CA LYS A 691 -12.42 30.41 -21.01
C LYS A 691 -12.39 28.90 -20.82
N GLU A 692 -12.65 28.16 -21.90
CA GLU A 692 -12.82 26.72 -21.84
C GLU A 692 -11.49 25.97 -21.92
N GLU A 693 -11.40 24.86 -21.20
CA GLU A 693 -10.26 23.95 -21.24
C GLU A 693 -10.29 23.13 -22.53
N SER A 694 -9.22 23.18 -23.34
CA SER A 694 -9.08 22.34 -24.53
C SER A 694 -8.65 20.92 -24.18
N PHE A 695 -7.73 20.81 -23.21
CA PHE A 695 -7.04 19.57 -22.83
C PHE A 695 -6.31 18.89 -24.01
N GLY A 696 -5.82 19.70 -24.94
CA GLY A 696 -5.04 19.26 -26.10
C GLY A 696 -3.96 20.27 -26.47
N PRO A 697 -3.20 20.03 -27.56
CA PRO A 697 -1.98 20.76 -27.86
C PRO A 697 -2.27 22.10 -28.55
N ILE A 698 -2.98 23.00 -27.86
CA ILE A 698 -3.48 24.26 -28.40
C ILE A 698 -2.97 25.42 -27.53
N MET A 699 -2.03 26.20 -28.08
CA MET A 699 -1.47 27.39 -27.44
C MET A 699 -2.36 28.60 -27.76
N VAL A 700 -2.94 29.21 -26.73
CA VAL A 700 -3.88 30.32 -26.85
C VAL A 700 -3.21 31.58 -26.30
N VAL A 701 -2.85 32.53 -27.17
CA VAL A 701 -2.01 33.68 -26.80
C VAL A 701 -2.76 35.00 -26.89
N SER A 702 -2.66 35.79 -25.83
CA SER A 702 -3.15 37.17 -25.75
C SER A 702 -1.99 38.13 -25.46
N LYS A 703 -2.05 39.33 -26.03
CA LYS A 703 -1.15 40.45 -25.68
C LYS A 703 -1.56 41.08 -24.35
N PHE A 704 -0.60 41.65 -23.62
CA PHE A 704 -0.88 42.64 -22.58
C PHE A 704 0.11 43.82 -22.67
N LYS A 705 -0.30 45.00 -22.22
CA LYS A 705 0.45 46.25 -22.39
C LYS A 705 1.76 46.23 -21.59
N ASP A 706 2.79 46.84 -22.15
CA ASP A 706 4.09 46.99 -21.47
C ASP A 706 3.90 47.66 -20.09
N GLY A 707 4.42 47.03 -19.04
CA GLY A 707 4.35 47.50 -17.65
C GLY A 707 3.01 47.29 -16.93
N ASP A 708 1.98 46.74 -17.58
CA ASP A 708 0.64 46.57 -16.99
C ASP A 708 0.49 45.26 -16.19
N ILE A 709 1.15 45.19 -15.03
CA ILE A 709 1.17 43.99 -14.18
C ILE A 709 -0.22 43.69 -13.59
N ASP A 710 -0.91 44.70 -13.04
CA ASP A 710 -2.21 44.49 -12.39
C ASP A 710 -3.32 44.19 -13.41
N GLY A 711 -3.28 44.82 -14.59
CA GLY A 711 -4.22 44.54 -15.67
C GLY A 711 -4.09 43.11 -16.19
N VAL A 712 -2.87 42.61 -16.41
CA VAL A 712 -2.67 41.21 -16.82
C VAL A 712 -3.05 40.21 -15.71
N LEU A 713 -2.78 40.53 -14.44
CA LEU A 713 -3.20 39.72 -13.30
C LEU A 713 -4.73 39.59 -13.21
N SER A 714 -5.45 40.71 -13.38
CA SER A 714 -6.91 40.69 -13.39
C SER A 714 -7.45 39.74 -14.47
N ARG A 715 -6.87 39.79 -15.67
CA ARG A 715 -7.29 38.93 -16.80
C ARG A 715 -6.89 37.48 -16.62
N ALA A 716 -5.72 37.22 -16.02
CA ALA A 716 -5.25 35.88 -15.71
C ALA A 716 -6.12 35.19 -14.65
N ASN A 717 -6.61 35.95 -13.67
CA ASN A 717 -7.50 35.47 -12.63
C ASN A 717 -8.98 35.44 -13.04
N ASP A 718 -9.35 36.07 -14.16
CA ASP A 718 -10.69 36.04 -14.75
C ASP A 718 -10.99 34.68 -15.39
N THR A 719 -11.10 33.69 -14.51
CA THR A 719 -11.50 32.32 -14.79
C THR A 719 -12.05 31.71 -13.51
N GLU A 720 -13.04 30.84 -13.66
CA GLU A 720 -13.60 30.05 -12.57
C GLU A 720 -12.65 28.95 -12.07
N PHE A 721 -11.58 28.67 -12.82
CA PHE A 721 -10.56 27.69 -12.48
C PHE A 721 -9.42 28.29 -11.66
N GLY A 722 -8.65 27.44 -10.99
CA GLY A 722 -7.54 27.84 -10.14
C GLY A 722 -6.57 26.70 -9.88
N LEU A 723 -6.21 25.93 -10.90
CA LEU A 723 -5.38 24.73 -10.74
C LEU A 723 -3.88 25.05 -10.69
N ALA A 724 -3.34 25.59 -11.78
CA ALA A 724 -1.95 26.00 -11.89
C ALA A 724 -1.83 27.38 -12.57
N SER A 725 -0.63 27.94 -12.54
CA SER A 725 -0.27 29.17 -13.24
C SER A 725 1.25 29.28 -13.37
N GLY A 726 1.73 30.24 -14.14
CA GLY A 726 3.16 30.55 -14.19
C GLY A 726 3.50 31.97 -14.58
N VAL A 727 4.73 32.37 -14.26
CA VAL A 727 5.29 33.68 -14.61
C VAL A 727 6.74 33.55 -15.05
N PHE A 728 7.07 34.13 -16.20
CA PHE A 728 8.45 34.24 -16.71
C PHE A 728 8.90 35.70 -16.67
N THR A 729 9.91 35.96 -15.84
CA THR A 729 10.51 37.29 -15.65
C THR A 729 11.86 37.14 -14.95
N ARG A 730 12.81 38.02 -15.26
CA ARG A 730 14.08 38.10 -14.50
C ARG A 730 13.97 39.01 -13.27
N ASP A 731 12.93 39.82 -13.18
CA ASP A 731 12.68 40.70 -12.06
C ASP A 731 12.07 39.93 -10.88
N ILE A 732 12.82 39.83 -9.79
CA ILE A 732 12.38 39.13 -8.58
C ILE A 732 11.16 39.79 -7.94
N ASN A 733 11.02 41.11 -8.05
CA ASN A 733 9.87 41.82 -7.48
C ASN A 733 8.60 41.44 -8.23
N LYS A 734 8.65 41.42 -9.57
CA LYS A 734 7.53 40.95 -10.40
C LYS A 734 7.21 39.49 -10.12
N ALA A 735 8.23 38.62 -10.08
CA ALA A 735 8.06 37.20 -9.82
C ALA A 735 7.31 36.94 -8.51
N MET A 736 7.75 37.55 -7.41
CA MET A 736 7.12 37.39 -6.10
C MET A 736 5.72 38.01 -6.09
N TYR A 737 5.58 39.26 -6.55
CA TYR A 737 4.30 40.00 -6.56
C TYR A 737 3.21 39.28 -7.36
N VAL A 738 3.56 38.78 -8.55
CA VAL A 738 2.66 38.03 -9.42
C VAL A 738 2.31 36.68 -8.79
N SER A 739 3.28 35.98 -8.20
CA SER A 739 3.02 34.69 -7.55
C SER A 739 2.07 34.77 -6.36
N GLU A 740 2.10 35.88 -5.61
CA GLU A 740 1.17 36.12 -4.49
C GLU A 740 -0.25 36.45 -4.96
N ARG A 741 -0.41 36.95 -6.19
CA ARG A 741 -1.67 37.45 -6.73
C ARG A 741 -2.38 36.51 -7.69
N LEU A 742 -1.67 35.53 -8.24
CA LEU A 742 -2.28 34.48 -9.05
C LEU A 742 -3.13 33.57 -8.14
N ASP A 743 -4.43 33.50 -8.44
CA ASP A 743 -5.39 32.70 -7.67
C ASP A 743 -5.43 31.26 -8.20
N ALA A 744 -4.35 30.52 -7.94
CA ALA A 744 -4.15 29.15 -8.37
C ALA A 744 -3.41 28.31 -7.32
N GLY A 745 -3.70 27.00 -7.29
CA GLY A 745 -3.12 26.06 -6.33
C GLY A 745 -1.63 25.78 -6.52
N THR A 746 -1.04 26.17 -7.66
CA THR A 746 0.40 26.08 -7.95
C THR A 746 0.81 27.25 -8.84
N VAL A 747 1.94 27.89 -8.51
CA VAL A 747 2.55 28.94 -9.33
C VAL A 747 3.97 28.53 -9.71
N PHE A 748 4.26 28.44 -11.00
CA PHE A 748 5.61 28.19 -11.49
C PHE A 748 6.33 29.50 -11.87
N VAL A 749 7.55 29.70 -11.36
CA VAL A 749 8.37 30.88 -11.70
C VAL A 749 9.55 30.44 -12.55
N ASN A 750 9.67 30.98 -13.76
CA ASN A 750 10.75 30.66 -14.73
C ASN A 750 10.91 29.16 -15.06
N THR A 751 9.84 28.40 -14.85
CA THR A 751 9.70 26.99 -15.20
C THR A 751 8.22 26.67 -15.38
N TYR A 752 7.89 25.48 -15.85
CA TYR A 752 6.51 24.99 -15.97
C TYR A 752 6.52 23.46 -15.99
N ASN A 753 5.40 22.82 -15.66
CA ASN A 753 5.28 21.36 -15.53
C ASN A 753 6.24 20.73 -14.51
N LYS A 754 6.83 21.54 -13.62
CA LYS A 754 7.82 21.07 -12.64
C LYS A 754 7.14 20.60 -11.36
N THR A 755 6.36 19.53 -11.47
CA THR A 755 5.84 18.82 -10.30
C THR A 755 6.94 18.00 -9.62
N ASP A 756 6.70 17.64 -8.38
CA ASP A 756 7.57 16.79 -7.57
C ASP A 756 6.72 16.02 -6.56
N VAL A 757 7.09 14.77 -6.27
CA VAL A 757 6.32 13.91 -5.36
C VAL A 757 6.23 14.46 -3.94
N ALA A 758 7.16 15.35 -3.54
CA ALA A 758 7.13 16.02 -2.25
C ALA A 758 6.36 17.35 -2.25
N SER A 759 6.00 17.89 -3.41
CA SER A 759 5.27 19.15 -3.52
C SER A 759 3.76 18.89 -3.63
N PRO A 760 2.91 19.44 -2.74
CA PRO A 760 1.48 19.23 -2.80
C PRO A 760 0.88 19.81 -4.08
N PHE A 761 -0.09 19.10 -4.67
CA PHE A 761 -0.75 19.48 -5.91
C PHE A 761 -2.27 19.39 -5.75
N GLY A 762 -2.99 20.43 -6.19
CA GLY A 762 -4.45 20.47 -6.22
C GLY A 762 -4.96 21.90 -6.35
N GLY A 763 -6.18 22.08 -6.85
CA GLY A 763 -6.69 23.39 -7.27
C GLY A 763 -7.37 24.23 -6.18
N PHE A 764 -7.73 25.45 -6.60
CA PHE A 764 -8.66 26.38 -5.94
C PHE A 764 -9.92 26.56 -6.82
N LYS A 765 -10.89 27.35 -6.33
CA LYS A 765 -12.14 27.69 -7.05
C LYS A 765 -12.86 26.44 -7.61
N GLN A 766 -13.26 26.45 -8.89
CA GLN A 766 -13.92 25.32 -9.54
C GLN A 766 -12.96 24.22 -10.02
N SER A 767 -11.64 24.37 -9.82
CA SER A 767 -10.67 23.28 -10.00
C SER A 767 -10.66 22.31 -8.82
N GLY A 768 -11.50 22.53 -7.81
CA GLY A 768 -11.75 21.60 -6.71
C GLY A 768 -10.93 21.91 -5.45
N PHE A 769 -10.66 20.88 -4.66
CA PHE A 769 -10.03 20.98 -3.35
C PHE A 769 -9.46 19.62 -2.88
N GLY A 770 -8.56 19.68 -1.90
CA GLY A 770 -7.72 18.55 -1.48
C GLY A 770 -6.40 18.52 -2.27
N LYS A 771 -5.44 17.74 -1.78
CA LYS A 771 -4.12 17.63 -2.39
C LYS A 771 -3.77 16.18 -2.70
N ASP A 772 -3.16 15.98 -3.86
CA ASP A 772 -2.31 14.82 -4.17
C ASP A 772 -0.85 15.22 -3.93
N LEU A 773 0.05 14.22 -3.77
CA LEU A 773 1.47 14.42 -3.48
C LEU A 773 1.76 15.16 -2.16
N GLY A 774 3.05 15.24 -1.79
CA GLY A 774 3.50 15.89 -0.57
C GLY A 774 2.97 15.25 0.72
N GLU A 775 3.30 15.85 1.86
CA GLU A 775 2.74 15.43 3.15
C GLU A 775 1.23 15.70 3.22
N ASP A 776 0.76 16.80 2.61
CA ASP A 776 -0.62 17.24 2.67
C ASP A 776 -1.62 16.19 2.17
N ALA A 777 -1.25 15.41 1.15
CA ALA A 777 -2.12 14.33 0.64
C ALA A 777 -2.46 13.28 1.70
N LEU A 778 -1.57 13.02 2.67
CA LEU A 778 -1.86 12.07 3.76
C LEU A 778 -3.07 12.51 4.59
N ASN A 779 -3.26 13.83 4.78
CA ASN A 779 -4.40 14.36 5.55
C ASN A 779 -5.75 14.06 4.88
N GLU A 780 -5.78 13.89 3.56
CA GLU A 780 -6.97 13.49 2.80
C GLU A 780 -7.36 12.03 3.03
N TYR A 781 -6.45 11.22 3.58
CA TYR A 781 -6.60 9.79 3.81
C TYR A 781 -6.51 9.40 5.29
N LEU A 782 -6.48 10.39 6.19
CA LEU A 782 -6.44 10.21 7.64
C LEU A 782 -7.62 10.89 8.32
N ARG A 783 -7.98 10.40 9.51
CA ARG A 783 -8.81 11.10 10.50
C ARG A 783 -8.01 11.36 11.76
N THR A 784 -8.38 12.43 12.46
CA THR A 784 -7.75 12.79 13.73
C THR A 784 -8.70 12.46 14.87
N LYS A 785 -8.27 11.59 15.77
CA LYS A 785 -8.99 11.26 17.02
C LYS A 785 -8.32 11.99 18.17
N ALA A 786 -9.03 12.89 18.83
CA ALA A 786 -8.56 13.50 20.07
C ALA A 786 -8.89 12.58 21.25
N VAL A 787 -7.92 12.34 22.12
CA VAL A 787 -8.05 11.58 23.37
C VAL A 787 -7.69 12.52 24.50
N THR A 788 -8.61 12.71 25.44
CA THR A 788 -8.41 13.53 26.63
C THR A 788 -8.61 12.66 27.86
N VAL A 789 -7.62 12.66 28.74
CA VAL A 789 -7.60 11.92 30.00
C VAL A 789 -7.52 12.93 31.14
N GLU A 790 -8.40 12.83 32.12
CA GLU A 790 -8.25 13.50 33.42
C GLU A 790 -7.55 12.55 34.39
N TYR A 791 -6.60 13.07 35.17
CA TYR A 791 -5.79 12.30 36.12
C TYR A 791 -5.33 13.12 37.33
#